data_AF-A0A084VDU9-F1
#
_entry.id   AF-A0A084VDU9-F1
#
_cell.length_a   1.000
_cell.length_b   1.000
_cell.length_c   1.000
_cell.angle_alpha   90.00
_cell.angle_beta   90.00
_cell.angle_gamma   90.00
#
_symmetry.space_group_name_H-M   'P 1'
#
loop_
_entity.id
_entity.type
_entity.pdbx_description
1 polymer ?
#
loop_
_entity_poly.entity_id
_entity_poly.type
_entity_poly.pdbx_seq_one_letter_code
_entity_poly.pdbx_strand_id
1 'polypeptide(L)'
;MAQRSGCSAVLRVVLILVICTASEVLGQLSVLNQIPYGLLEHLKQAPQRWNATSATDQVCLNQLGTFANSFDAGELWALSMFDSWGKNPAGVLYGNVFAFGNFDQCRAIDHQGALSKVRGQHCTLYVDLSRVGVPVPAPLQYGVCVPDTCEPALVAQLTNAYFMANQMFVGNGQMLDMFCYRDEDRPFPAVTIVAIVLFSVYGGLLLLATVVELFFIHHKQDTPSIVKRFSAYTNLGHIFRINPRTEGKDSGVLECVNGIRALSMLWIIVNHVHDSALGIPTFNIPVRHEYTESYFGALFHRLGGKAVDIFLMLSGMLVSMKMLRELERTKRLNVWELWLHRIVRLTPAYAALILFGIAFVELVGEGVLAKLVADELQSACTKSWWSALLYVQNYAHHASMCFPHTWYLSVDMQLYIIAPLLIYPLWRYGRRFVPVIVLLALLSISCVFATFMVNEYRLNRSAPRGDGLMPRKTYHPTHARMSVWLFGVLFGYLLHRTRATRVKLSLPALGLGWLITAVILVATGYSLKQLYTGDYTRIEPIADAFYESLHRSFWAFAVMWVIFVCINQQGGIVDRFLGSPLWQPLSRLSYSMYLVHIAIQAVTLTKAIRFPVEFTVVNVFYTSFGLIGISAVVGTVWCIAFEYPFFGLERYVFRRKRASD
;
A
#
# COMPACT_ATOMS: atom_id res chain seq x y z
N MET A 1 60.52 22.36 -35.80
CA MET A 1 59.94 21.17 -36.48
C MET A 1 59.57 20.02 -35.53
N ALA A 2 59.53 20.20 -34.19
CA ALA A 2 59.34 19.11 -33.22
C ALA A 2 57.96 19.07 -32.51
N GLN A 3 56.98 19.85 -32.95
CA GLN A 3 55.69 19.99 -32.24
C GLN A 3 54.48 19.41 -32.99
N ARG A 4 54.67 18.86 -34.20
CA ARG A 4 53.61 18.22 -35.01
C ARG A 4 53.56 16.68 -34.90
N SER A 5 54.56 16.03 -34.33
CA SER A 5 54.60 14.56 -34.19
C SER A 5 53.88 14.03 -32.93
N GLY A 6 53.78 14.82 -31.86
CA GLY A 6 53.13 14.40 -30.61
C GLY A 6 51.60 14.35 -30.66
N CYS A 7 50.97 15.22 -31.46
CA CYS A 7 49.50 15.28 -31.57
C CYS A 7 48.93 14.04 -32.31
N SER A 8 49.69 13.45 -33.25
CA SER A 8 49.29 12.24 -33.98
C SER A 8 49.32 10.98 -33.10
N ALA A 9 50.27 10.89 -32.16
CA ALA A 9 50.37 9.75 -31.24
C ALA A 9 49.26 9.77 -30.18
N VAL A 10 48.95 10.94 -29.61
CA VAL A 10 47.86 11.09 -28.63
C VAL A 10 46.51 10.85 -29.30
N LEU A 11 46.28 11.37 -30.51
CA LEU A 11 45.04 11.13 -31.25
C LEU A 11 44.88 9.64 -31.63
N ARG A 12 45.96 8.94 -31.99
CA ARG A 12 45.93 7.49 -32.24
C ARG A 12 45.66 6.68 -30.98
N VAL A 13 46.26 7.06 -29.83
CA VAL A 13 46.01 6.36 -28.55
C VAL A 13 44.57 6.59 -28.08
N VAL A 14 44.03 7.80 -28.19
CA VAL A 14 42.62 8.10 -27.88
C VAL A 14 41.69 7.38 -28.85
N LEU A 15 41.99 7.36 -30.15
CA LEU A 15 41.17 6.65 -31.14
C LEU A 15 41.21 5.13 -30.92
N ILE A 16 42.37 4.55 -30.59
CA ILE A 16 42.51 3.13 -30.25
C ILE A 16 41.78 2.79 -28.95
N LEU A 17 41.86 3.63 -27.91
CA LEU A 17 41.10 3.45 -26.67
C LEU A 17 39.60 3.56 -26.90
N VAL A 18 39.13 4.52 -27.71
CA VAL A 18 37.72 4.67 -28.07
C VAL A 18 37.24 3.50 -28.94
N ILE A 19 38.06 3.01 -29.86
CA ILE A 19 37.73 1.85 -30.70
C ILE A 19 37.73 0.55 -29.88
N CYS A 20 38.70 0.34 -28.98
CA CYS A 20 38.74 -0.83 -28.10
C CYS A 20 37.56 -0.84 -27.13
N THR A 21 37.24 0.30 -26.50
CA THR A 21 36.07 0.40 -25.61
C THR A 21 34.75 0.26 -26.35
N ALA A 22 34.62 0.81 -27.57
CA ALA A 22 33.45 0.59 -28.42
C ALA A 22 33.32 -0.88 -28.87
N SER A 23 34.44 -1.54 -29.21
CA SER A 23 34.48 -2.95 -29.60
C SER A 23 34.11 -3.88 -28.44
N GLU A 24 34.54 -3.58 -27.21
CA GLU A 24 34.13 -4.33 -26.02
C GLU A 24 32.64 -4.16 -25.74
N VAL A 25 32.10 -2.93 -25.79
CA VAL A 25 30.67 -2.66 -25.54
C VAL A 25 29.76 -3.25 -26.63
N LEU A 26 30.16 -3.17 -27.91
CA LEU A 26 29.47 -3.84 -29.02
C LEU A 26 29.49 -5.37 -28.86
N GLY A 27 30.62 -5.94 -28.42
CA GLY A 27 30.74 -7.35 -28.08
C GLY A 27 29.81 -7.76 -26.93
N GLN A 28 29.74 -6.96 -25.87
CA GLN A 28 28.89 -7.23 -24.70
C GLN A 28 27.39 -7.18 -25.02
N LEU A 29 26.95 -6.19 -25.80
CA LEU A 29 25.54 -6.10 -26.25
C LEU A 29 25.18 -7.21 -27.25
N SER A 30 26.15 -7.72 -28.00
CA SER A 30 25.93 -8.84 -28.93
C SER A 30 25.52 -10.12 -28.21
N VAL A 31 26.04 -10.37 -27.00
CA VAL A 31 25.66 -11.53 -26.17
C VAL A 31 24.18 -11.47 -25.81
N LEU A 32 23.64 -10.28 -25.48
CA LEU A 32 22.21 -10.11 -25.18
C LEU A 32 21.32 -10.37 -26.39
N ASN A 33 21.76 -9.95 -27.59
CA ASN A 33 21.04 -10.21 -28.84
C ASN A 33 20.96 -11.70 -29.19
N GLN A 34 21.92 -12.49 -28.71
CA GLN A 34 21.97 -13.92 -28.96
C GLN A 34 21.11 -14.74 -28.00
N ILE A 35 20.66 -14.17 -26.86
CA ILE A 35 19.89 -14.91 -25.85
C ILE A 35 18.68 -15.66 -26.44
N PRO A 36 17.78 -15.04 -27.23
CA PRO A 36 16.58 -15.73 -27.68
C PRO A 36 16.91 -16.94 -28.56
N TYR A 37 17.77 -16.76 -29.56
CA TYR A 37 18.14 -17.83 -30.50
C TYR A 37 19.05 -18.88 -29.86
N GLY A 38 20.02 -18.46 -29.05
CA GLY A 38 20.92 -19.38 -28.36
C GLY A 38 20.19 -20.24 -27.34
N LEU A 39 19.23 -19.67 -26.59
CA LEU A 39 18.40 -20.43 -25.66
C LEU A 39 17.45 -21.37 -26.40
N LEU A 40 16.88 -20.94 -27.53
CA LEU A 40 16.05 -21.81 -28.38
C LEU A 40 16.84 -23.03 -28.84
N GLU A 41 18.02 -22.84 -29.43
CA GLU A 41 18.87 -23.95 -29.88
C GLU A 41 19.29 -24.87 -28.72
N HIS A 42 19.53 -24.30 -27.54
CA HIS A 42 19.81 -25.07 -26.33
C HIS A 42 18.60 -25.94 -25.92
N LEU A 43 17.39 -25.38 -25.87
CA LEU A 43 16.19 -26.12 -25.49
C LEU A 43 15.79 -27.17 -26.53
N LYS A 44 16.02 -26.91 -27.83
CA LYS A 44 15.81 -27.91 -28.89
C LYS A 44 16.69 -29.15 -28.70
N GLN A 45 17.88 -28.98 -28.12
CA GLN A 45 18.83 -30.07 -27.85
C GLN A 45 18.61 -30.75 -26.49
N ALA A 46 17.77 -30.16 -25.61
CA ALA A 46 17.52 -30.68 -24.27
C ALA A 46 17.02 -32.15 -24.25
N PRO A 47 16.11 -32.60 -25.13
CA PRO A 47 15.60 -33.98 -25.10
C PRO A 47 16.68 -35.05 -25.36
N GLN A 48 17.79 -34.68 -26.01
CA GLN A 48 18.91 -35.58 -26.30
C GLN A 48 20.01 -35.51 -25.23
N ARG A 49 20.11 -34.37 -24.53
CA ARG A 49 21.22 -34.08 -23.60
C ARG A 49 20.87 -34.27 -22.12
N TRP A 50 19.60 -34.20 -21.78
CA TRP A 50 19.12 -34.35 -20.40
C TRP A 50 18.45 -35.69 -20.18
N ASN A 51 18.79 -36.32 -19.05
CA ASN A 51 18.10 -37.49 -18.55
C ASN A 51 16.95 -37.05 -17.65
N ALA A 52 15.74 -37.53 -17.94
CA ALA A 52 14.57 -37.29 -17.09
C ALA A 52 14.79 -37.88 -15.69
N THR A 53 14.48 -37.10 -14.66
CA THR A 53 14.50 -37.59 -13.26
C THR A 53 13.16 -38.12 -12.78
N SER A 54 12.08 -37.81 -13.50
CA SER A 54 10.71 -38.22 -13.21
C SER A 54 9.93 -38.51 -14.50
N ALA A 55 8.76 -39.14 -14.37
CA ALA A 55 7.87 -39.35 -15.52
C ALA A 55 7.36 -38.03 -16.11
N THR A 56 7.15 -36.99 -15.28
CA THR A 56 6.74 -35.65 -15.73
C THR A 56 7.85 -34.98 -16.51
N ASP A 57 9.11 -35.10 -16.06
CA ASP A 57 10.28 -34.61 -16.81
C ASP A 57 10.38 -35.27 -18.19
N GLN A 58 10.14 -36.58 -18.28
CA GLN A 58 10.18 -37.30 -19.56
C GLN A 58 9.12 -36.77 -20.53
N VAL A 59 7.91 -36.48 -20.03
CA VAL A 59 6.84 -35.88 -20.84
C VAL A 59 7.24 -34.47 -21.31
N CYS A 60 7.79 -33.65 -20.41
CA CYS A 60 8.30 -32.31 -20.76
C CYS A 60 9.37 -32.38 -21.86
N LEU A 61 10.37 -33.25 -21.72
CA LEU A 61 11.43 -33.42 -22.72
C LEU A 61 10.87 -33.91 -24.07
N ASN A 62 9.90 -34.83 -24.07
CA ASN A 62 9.24 -35.27 -25.29
C ASN A 62 8.44 -34.13 -25.96
N GLN A 63 7.75 -33.30 -25.17
CA GLN A 63 7.03 -32.12 -25.68
C GLN A 63 7.99 -31.04 -26.19
N LEU A 64 9.14 -30.84 -25.54
CA LEU A 64 10.21 -29.96 -26.05
C LEU A 64 10.77 -30.47 -27.39
N GLY A 65 10.90 -31.78 -27.56
CA GLY A 65 11.27 -32.38 -28.85
C GLY A 65 10.20 -32.17 -29.93
N THR A 66 8.92 -32.26 -29.56
CA THR A 66 7.80 -31.93 -30.46
C THR A 66 7.86 -30.47 -30.88
N PHE A 67 8.05 -29.56 -29.92
CA PHE A 67 8.23 -28.14 -30.16
C PHE A 67 9.43 -27.86 -31.08
N ALA A 68 10.57 -28.52 -30.86
CA ALA A 68 11.75 -28.36 -31.70
C ALA A 68 11.48 -28.75 -33.17
N ASN A 69 10.89 -29.92 -33.39
CA ASN A 69 10.58 -30.42 -34.72
C ASN A 69 9.54 -29.53 -35.44
N SER A 70 8.49 -29.11 -34.73
CA SER A 70 7.45 -28.23 -35.28
C SER A 70 7.97 -26.82 -35.55
N PHE A 71 8.90 -26.31 -34.74
CA PHE A 71 9.57 -25.03 -35.00
C PHE A 71 10.40 -25.10 -36.29
N ASP A 72 11.19 -26.16 -36.46
CA ASP A 72 12.01 -26.37 -37.66
C ASP A 72 11.16 -26.63 -38.91
N ALA A 73 9.96 -27.20 -38.74
CA ALA A 73 8.96 -27.34 -39.80
C ALA A 73 8.19 -26.05 -40.12
N GLY A 74 8.39 -24.97 -39.35
CA GLY A 74 7.71 -23.69 -39.54
C GLY A 74 6.23 -23.71 -39.14
N GLU A 75 5.83 -24.61 -38.24
CA GLU A 75 4.44 -24.68 -37.77
C GLU A 75 4.08 -23.47 -36.91
N LEU A 76 2.91 -22.87 -37.18
CA LEU A 76 2.50 -21.60 -36.58
C LEU A 76 2.45 -21.63 -35.04
N TRP A 77 2.04 -22.74 -34.44
CA TRP A 77 1.95 -22.83 -32.97
C TRP A 77 3.32 -22.79 -32.30
N ALA A 78 4.33 -23.44 -32.90
CA ALA A 78 5.69 -23.46 -32.38
C ALA A 78 6.38 -22.11 -32.63
N LEU A 79 6.15 -21.50 -33.80
CA LEU A 79 6.59 -20.13 -34.08
C LEU A 79 5.95 -19.15 -33.08
N SER A 80 4.65 -19.26 -32.80
CA SER A 80 3.94 -18.43 -31.82
C SER A 80 4.48 -18.62 -30.40
N MET A 81 4.84 -19.86 -30.03
CA MET A 81 5.44 -20.17 -28.74
C MET A 81 6.83 -19.54 -28.57
N PHE A 82 7.67 -19.53 -29.62
CA PHE A 82 8.95 -18.81 -29.58
C PHE A 82 8.78 -17.29 -29.67
N ASP A 83 7.82 -16.81 -30.47
CA ASP A 83 7.49 -15.38 -30.60
C ASP A 83 7.10 -14.78 -29.25
N SER A 84 6.35 -15.54 -28.43
CA SER A 84 5.95 -15.09 -27.09
C SER A 84 7.10 -14.96 -26.09
N TRP A 85 8.33 -15.40 -26.40
CA TRP A 85 9.49 -15.24 -25.51
C TRP A 85 9.93 -13.79 -25.40
N GLY A 86 10.65 -13.48 -24.33
CA GLY A 86 11.39 -12.24 -24.17
C GLY A 86 12.31 -12.00 -25.37
N LYS A 87 12.30 -10.78 -25.88
CA LYS A 87 13.28 -10.29 -26.87
C LYS A 87 14.19 -9.27 -26.20
N ASN A 88 15.30 -8.91 -26.85
CA ASN A 88 16.23 -7.94 -26.27
C ASN A 88 15.50 -6.59 -26.07
N PRO A 89 15.40 -6.08 -24.83
CA PRO A 89 14.71 -4.84 -24.59
C PRO A 89 15.46 -3.65 -25.21
N ALA A 90 14.73 -2.71 -25.78
CA ALA A 90 15.33 -1.44 -26.18
C ALA A 90 15.71 -0.63 -24.93
N GLY A 91 16.92 -0.07 -24.91
CA GLY A 91 17.37 0.79 -23.80
C GLY A 91 17.86 0.05 -22.55
N VAL A 92 18.46 -1.14 -22.67
CA VAL A 92 19.09 -1.88 -21.55
C VAL A 92 20.06 -0.99 -20.75
N LEU A 93 20.93 -0.25 -21.43
CA LEU A 93 21.88 0.68 -20.80
C LEU A 93 21.19 1.92 -20.19
N TYR A 94 19.92 2.16 -20.53
CA TYR A 94 19.07 3.19 -19.93
C TYR A 94 18.14 2.60 -18.85
N GLY A 95 18.38 1.36 -18.42
CA GLY A 95 17.65 0.71 -17.32
C GLY A 95 16.48 -0.17 -17.73
N ASN A 96 16.23 -0.40 -19.02
CA ASN A 96 15.21 -1.36 -19.44
C ASN A 96 15.72 -2.81 -19.31
N VAL A 97 15.49 -3.41 -18.15
CA VAL A 97 15.88 -4.79 -17.84
C VAL A 97 14.69 -5.76 -17.87
N PHE A 98 13.56 -5.36 -18.44
CA PHE A 98 12.33 -6.16 -18.42
C PHE A 98 12.00 -6.69 -19.82
N ALA A 99 12.19 -7.99 -20.01
CA ALA A 99 11.96 -8.72 -21.25
C ALA A 99 10.98 -9.86 -21.01
N PHE A 100 9.77 -9.55 -20.50
CA PHE A 100 8.77 -10.57 -20.16
C PHE A 100 8.27 -11.38 -21.35
N GLY A 101 8.41 -10.89 -22.58
CA GLY A 101 7.73 -11.50 -23.73
C GLY A 101 6.20 -11.34 -23.63
N ASN A 102 5.47 -12.03 -24.51
CA ASN A 102 4.02 -11.95 -24.52
C ASN A 102 3.39 -13.03 -23.62
N PHE A 103 3.07 -12.63 -22.39
CA PHE A 103 2.50 -13.50 -21.35
C PHE A 103 1.21 -14.21 -21.80
N ASP A 104 0.28 -13.48 -22.40
CA ASP A 104 -1.02 -14.02 -22.80
C ASP A 104 -0.89 -14.97 -24.01
N GLN A 105 -0.04 -14.62 -24.97
CA GLN A 105 0.23 -15.46 -26.15
C GLN A 105 0.84 -16.80 -25.75
N CYS A 106 1.74 -16.83 -24.77
CA CYS A 106 2.32 -18.07 -24.27
C CYS A 106 1.25 -18.97 -23.64
N ARG A 107 0.40 -18.42 -22.76
CA ARG A 107 -0.66 -19.20 -22.08
C ARG A 107 -1.75 -19.66 -23.03
N ALA A 108 -2.01 -18.92 -24.11
CA ALA A 108 -3.00 -19.28 -25.12
C ALA A 108 -2.55 -20.41 -26.06
N ILE A 109 -1.30 -20.89 -25.98
CA ILE A 109 -0.85 -22.05 -26.76
C ILE A 109 -1.59 -23.31 -26.25
N ASP A 110 -2.41 -23.90 -27.11
CA ASP A 110 -2.99 -25.24 -26.95
C ASP A 110 -2.91 -25.97 -28.31
N HIS A 111 -1.84 -26.73 -28.52
CA HIS A 111 -1.64 -27.56 -29.69
C HIS A 111 -2.13 -28.99 -29.42
N GLN A 112 -3.01 -29.48 -30.27
CA GLN A 112 -3.48 -30.87 -30.25
C GLN A 112 -2.88 -31.64 -31.43
N GLY A 113 -1.73 -32.26 -31.20
CA GLY A 113 -1.07 -33.12 -32.17
C GLY A 113 -1.53 -34.58 -32.05
N ALA A 114 -1.24 -35.38 -33.07
CA ALA A 114 -1.55 -36.81 -33.08
C ALA A 114 -0.76 -37.62 -32.02
N LEU A 115 0.43 -37.13 -31.64
CA LEU A 115 1.36 -37.80 -30.73
C LEU A 115 1.45 -37.15 -29.35
N SER A 116 1.20 -35.85 -29.24
CA SER A 116 1.26 -35.12 -27.98
C SER A 116 0.37 -33.87 -28.01
N LYS A 117 -0.25 -33.57 -26.87
CA LYS A 117 -0.90 -32.29 -26.61
C LYS A 117 0.11 -31.37 -25.93
N VAL A 118 0.35 -30.19 -26.48
CA VAL A 118 1.31 -29.22 -25.94
C VAL A 118 0.56 -27.94 -25.58
N ARG A 119 0.64 -27.54 -24.31
CA ARG A 119 0.16 -26.24 -23.85
C ARG A 119 1.32 -25.39 -23.36
N GLY A 120 1.15 -24.07 -23.34
CA GLY A 120 2.20 -23.16 -22.91
C GLY A 120 2.19 -22.82 -21.42
N GLN A 121 3.39 -22.73 -20.84
CA GLN A 121 3.69 -22.18 -19.52
C GLN A 121 4.69 -21.05 -19.67
N HIS A 122 4.32 -19.88 -19.16
CA HIS A 122 5.20 -18.71 -19.13
C HIS A 122 6.03 -18.73 -17.86
N CYS A 123 7.36 -18.55 -17.97
CA CYS A 123 8.26 -18.46 -16.82
C CYS A 123 9.15 -17.22 -16.94
N THR A 124 9.28 -16.45 -15.85
CA THR A 124 10.19 -15.30 -15.80
C THR A 124 11.48 -15.62 -15.06
N LEU A 125 12.61 -15.56 -15.77
CA LEU A 125 13.96 -15.80 -15.27
C LEU A 125 14.63 -14.49 -14.86
N TYR A 126 15.32 -14.47 -13.73
CA TYR A 126 16.16 -13.32 -13.32
C TYR A 126 17.59 -13.62 -13.69
N VAL A 127 18.03 -13.12 -14.84
CA VAL A 127 19.34 -13.39 -15.41
C VAL A 127 20.33 -12.32 -14.95
N ASP A 128 21.33 -12.72 -14.19
CA ASP A 128 22.41 -11.83 -13.76
C ASP A 128 23.43 -11.65 -14.90
N LEU A 129 23.68 -10.39 -15.25
CA LEU A 129 24.57 -9.98 -16.35
C LEU A 129 25.93 -9.43 -15.87
N SER A 130 26.16 -9.37 -14.55
CA SER A 130 27.36 -8.75 -13.95
C SER A 130 28.67 -9.34 -14.47
N ARG A 131 28.69 -10.64 -14.73
CA ARG A 131 29.88 -11.38 -15.22
C ARG A 131 30.17 -11.17 -16.71
N VAL A 132 29.19 -10.71 -17.49
CA VAL A 132 29.36 -10.37 -18.92
C VAL A 132 29.91 -8.94 -19.08
N GLY A 133 30.01 -8.18 -17.99
CA GLY A 133 30.54 -6.81 -17.99
C GLY A 133 29.56 -5.75 -18.51
N VAL A 134 28.27 -6.10 -18.68
CA VAL A 134 27.23 -5.13 -19.04
C VAL A 134 26.82 -4.36 -17.77
N PRO A 135 27.00 -3.03 -17.71
CA PRO A 135 26.67 -2.24 -16.53
C PRO A 135 25.16 -1.98 -16.45
N VAL A 136 24.40 -2.97 -15.96
CA VAL A 136 22.96 -2.84 -15.70
C VAL A 136 22.67 -2.66 -14.21
N PRO A 137 21.64 -1.87 -13.84
CA PRO A 137 21.30 -1.60 -12.45
C PRO A 137 20.60 -2.77 -11.73
N ALA A 138 20.13 -3.78 -12.46
CA ALA A 138 19.42 -4.94 -11.94
C ALA A 138 19.51 -6.13 -12.91
N PRO A 139 19.25 -7.38 -12.46
CA PRO A 139 19.17 -8.55 -13.32
C PRO A 139 18.13 -8.39 -14.44
N LEU A 140 18.41 -8.96 -15.60
CA LEU A 140 17.48 -9.02 -16.74
C LEU A 140 16.34 -9.99 -16.39
N GLN A 141 15.11 -9.48 -16.37
CA GLN A 141 13.91 -10.30 -16.19
C GLN A 141 13.45 -10.81 -17.56
N TYR A 142 13.81 -12.06 -17.87
CA TYR A 142 13.62 -12.66 -19.18
C TYR A 142 12.52 -13.72 -19.16
N GLY A 143 11.47 -13.51 -19.94
CA GLY A 143 10.36 -14.46 -20.08
C GLY A 143 10.64 -15.56 -21.09
N VAL A 144 10.38 -16.82 -20.74
CA VAL A 144 10.45 -17.98 -21.62
C VAL A 144 9.10 -18.69 -21.63
N CYS A 145 8.68 -19.20 -22.80
CA CYS A 145 7.51 -20.05 -22.92
C CYS A 145 7.95 -21.49 -23.16
N VAL A 146 7.56 -22.39 -22.26
CA VAL A 146 7.89 -23.82 -22.29
C VAL A 146 6.61 -24.66 -22.19
N PRO A 147 6.62 -25.95 -22.51
CA PRO A 147 5.45 -26.80 -22.34
C PRO A 147 4.96 -26.80 -20.88
N ASP A 148 3.65 -26.84 -20.65
CA ASP A 148 3.02 -26.79 -19.33
C ASP A 148 3.33 -28.00 -18.44
N THR A 149 3.74 -29.11 -19.04
CA THR A 149 4.22 -30.29 -18.32
C THR A 149 5.62 -30.09 -17.72
N CYS A 150 6.38 -29.08 -18.16
CA CYS A 150 7.70 -28.78 -17.65
C CYS A 150 7.61 -28.13 -16.27
N GLU A 151 7.98 -28.90 -15.24
CA GLU A 151 8.03 -28.39 -13.87
C GLU A 151 9.04 -27.24 -13.74
N PRO A 152 8.74 -26.19 -12.96
CA PRO A 152 9.63 -25.04 -12.79
C PRO A 152 11.06 -25.43 -12.37
N ALA A 153 11.24 -26.49 -11.60
CA ALA A 153 12.56 -27.00 -11.20
C ALA A 153 13.39 -27.46 -12.41
N LEU A 154 12.80 -28.20 -13.35
CA LEU A 154 13.47 -28.62 -14.59
C LEU A 154 13.74 -27.43 -15.50
N VAL A 155 12.78 -26.50 -15.63
CA VAL A 155 12.98 -25.25 -16.41
C VAL A 155 14.16 -24.44 -15.87
N ALA A 156 14.28 -24.33 -14.55
CA ALA A 156 15.41 -23.66 -13.91
C ALA A 156 16.75 -24.34 -14.24
N GLN A 157 16.80 -25.68 -14.22
CA GLN A 157 18.01 -26.43 -14.56
C GLN A 157 18.41 -26.25 -16.03
N LEU A 158 17.47 -26.42 -16.95
CA LEU A 158 17.71 -26.29 -18.40
C LEU A 158 18.18 -24.88 -18.75
N THR A 159 17.46 -23.86 -18.28
CA THR A 159 17.79 -22.46 -18.59
C THR A 159 19.11 -22.03 -17.92
N ASN A 160 19.33 -22.41 -16.67
CA ASN A 160 20.58 -22.08 -15.97
C ASN A 160 21.80 -22.71 -16.63
N ALA A 161 21.69 -23.91 -17.19
CA ALA A 161 22.78 -24.53 -17.94
C ALA A 161 23.19 -23.72 -19.18
N TYR A 162 22.21 -23.18 -19.93
CA TYR A 162 22.49 -22.25 -21.02
C TYR A 162 23.16 -20.96 -20.54
N PHE A 163 22.58 -20.31 -19.52
CA PHE A 163 23.12 -19.04 -19.04
C PHE A 163 24.53 -19.19 -18.47
N MET A 164 24.81 -20.25 -17.69
CA MET A 164 26.14 -20.53 -17.14
C MET A 164 27.20 -20.76 -18.23
N ALA A 165 26.84 -21.46 -19.31
CA ALA A 165 27.74 -21.67 -20.44
C ALA A 165 28.13 -20.33 -21.13
N ASN A 166 27.32 -19.29 -20.97
CA ASN A 166 27.52 -17.96 -21.55
C ASN A 166 27.88 -16.90 -20.48
N GLN A 167 28.49 -17.31 -19.37
CA GLN A 167 28.92 -16.42 -18.27
C GLN A 167 27.78 -15.62 -17.61
N MET A 168 26.53 -16.05 -17.75
CA MET A 168 25.36 -15.52 -17.05
C MET A 168 24.86 -16.54 -16.02
N PHE A 169 23.92 -16.20 -15.15
CA PHE A 169 23.25 -17.21 -14.31
C PHE A 169 21.84 -16.80 -13.92
N VAL A 170 20.99 -17.78 -13.64
CA VAL A 170 19.60 -17.56 -13.21
C VAL A 170 19.55 -17.43 -11.70
N GLY A 171 19.32 -16.21 -11.20
CA GLY A 171 19.32 -15.89 -9.77
C GLY A 171 18.09 -16.37 -9.00
N ASN A 172 16.94 -16.54 -9.67
CA ASN A 172 15.68 -16.97 -9.04
C ASN A 172 15.37 -18.47 -9.21
N GLY A 173 16.34 -19.30 -9.59
CA GLY A 173 16.10 -20.71 -9.93
C GLY A 173 15.39 -21.53 -8.84
N GLN A 174 15.71 -21.31 -7.56
CA GLN A 174 15.05 -22.00 -6.43
C GLN A 174 13.61 -21.54 -6.16
N MET A 175 13.23 -20.37 -6.67
CA MET A 175 11.92 -19.73 -6.48
C MET A 175 11.17 -19.60 -7.81
N LEU A 176 11.58 -20.34 -8.85
CA LEU A 176 11.08 -20.13 -10.21
C LEU A 176 9.59 -20.50 -10.33
N ASP A 177 9.09 -21.37 -9.47
CA ASP A 177 7.68 -21.73 -9.36
C ASP A 177 6.75 -20.53 -9.12
N MET A 178 7.21 -19.52 -8.36
CA MET A 178 6.49 -18.27 -8.13
C MET A 178 6.44 -17.37 -9.38
N PHE A 179 7.28 -17.62 -10.38
CA PHE A 179 7.39 -16.83 -11.61
C PHE A 179 6.94 -17.60 -12.85
N CYS A 180 6.46 -18.84 -12.69
CA CYS A 180 5.90 -19.66 -13.76
C CYS A 180 4.37 -19.71 -13.68
N TYR A 181 3.68 -19.54 -14.82
CA TYR A 181 2.23 -19.53 -14.92
C TYR A 181 1.76 -20.45 -16.03
N ARG A 182 0.85 -21.34 -15.68
CA ARG A 182 0.14 -22.25 -16.60
C ARG A 182 -1.33 -22.30 -16.23
N ASP A 183 -2.17 -22.62 -17.20
CA ASP A 183 -3.61 -22.74 -17.02
C ASP A 183 -3.92 -24.08 -16.35
N GLU A 184 -4.16 -24.03 -15.04
CA GLU A 184 -4.57 -25.19 -14.26
C GLU A 184 -5.98 -24.99 -13.71
N ASP A 185 -6.85 -25.97 -13.94
CA ASP A 185 -8.14 -26.07 -13.27
C ASP A 185 -7.90 -26.55 -11.82
N ARG A 186 -7.52 -25.61 -10.94
CA ARG A 186 -7.41 -25.91 -9.51
C ARG A 186 -8.78 -25.80 -8.85
N PRO A 187 -9.23 -26.82 -8.08
CA PRO A 187 -10.43 -26.67 -7.28
C PRO A 187 -10.22 -25.58 -6.23
N PHE A 188 -11.29 -24.86 -5.88
CA PHE A 188 -11.21 -23.83 -4.86
C PHE A 188 -10.78 -24.41 -3.51
N PRO A 189 -9.83 -23.76 -2.80
CA PRO A 189 -9.50 -24.14 -1.43
C PRO A 189 -10.75 -24.13 -0.54
N ALA A 190 -10.78 -24.99 0.49
CA ALA A 190 -11.92 -25.08 1.41
C ALA A 190 -12.28 -23.73 2.04
N VAL A 191 -11.27 -22.91 2.40
CA VAL A 191 -11.47 -21.56 2.96
C VAL A 191 -12.17 -20.64 1.95
N THR A 192 -11.81 -20.72 0.67
CA THR A 192 -12.47 -19.97 -0.40
C THR A 192 -13.93 -20.37 -0.54
N ILE A 193 -14.23 -21.67 -0.56
CA ILE A 193 -15.61 -22.17 -0.65
C ILE A 193 -16.45 -21.66 0.53
N VAL A 194 -15.92 -21.75 1.76
CA VAL A 194 -16.58 -21.23 2.96
C VAL A 194 -16.80 -19.72 2.85
N ALA A 195 -15.81 -18.95 2.41
CA ALA A 195 -15.94 -17.51 2.24
C ALA A 195 -16.99 -17.14 1.18
N ILE A 196 -17.04 -17.86 0.06
CA ILE A 196 -18.07 -17.68 -0.98
C ILE A 196 -19.45 -17.92 -0.40
N VAL A 197 -19.66 -19.01 0.34
CA VAL A 197 -20.95 -19.32 0.96
C VAL A 197 -21.33 -18.24 1.98
N LEU A 198 -20.41 -17.83 2.86
CA LEU A 198 -20.66 -16.81 3.87
C LEU A 198 -21.03 -15.45 3.24
N PHE A 199 -20.26 -14.97 2.27
CA PHE A 199 -20.55 -13.71 1.60
C PHE A 199 -21.82 -13.78 0.75
N SER A 200 -22.12 -14.92 0.12
CA SER A 200 -23.34 -15.09 -0.67
C SER A 200 -24.60 -15.13 0.20
N VAL A 201 -24.57 -15.87 1.31
CA VAL A 201 -25.68 -15.92 2.27
C VAL A 201 -25.90 -14.55 2.89
N TYR A 202 -24.84 -13.88 3.34
CA TYR A 202 -24.95 -12.55 3.92
C TYR A 202 -25.43 -11.51 2.90
N GLY A 203 -24.90 -11.55 1.67
CA GLY A 203 -25.36 -10.71 0.56
C GLY A 203 -26.84 -10.94 0.25
N GLY A 204 -27.30 -12.19 0.24
CA GLY A 204 -28.70 -12.55 0.09
C GLY A 204 -29.58 -11.96 1.20
N LEU A 205 -29.11 -11.94 2.45
CA LEU A 205 -29.82 -11.30 3.58
C LEU A 205 -29.91 -9.77 3.41
N LEU A 206 -28.85 -9.11 2.96
CA LEU A 206 -28.86 -7.67 2.68
C LEU A 206 -29.82 -7.32 1.54
N LEU A 207 -29.82 -8.13 0.48
CA LEU A 207 -30.74 -7.98 -0.65
C LEU A 207 -32.19 -8.17 -0.19
N LEU A 208 -32.47 -9.21 0.57
CA LEU A 208 -33.80 -9.45 1.14
C LEU A 208 -34.25 -8.29 2.02
N ALA A 209 -33.40 -7.80 2.94
CA ALA A 209 -33.72 -6.66 3.78
C ALA A 209 -34.01 -5.40 2.96
N THR A 210 -33.26 -5.18 1.88
CA THR A 210 -33.47 -4.05 0.97
C THR A 210 -34.80 -4.18 0.21
N VAL A 211 -35.12 -5.36 -0.32
CA VAL A 211 -36.40 -5.61 -1.02
C VAL A 211 -37.58 -5.46 -0.06
N VAL A 212 -37.48 -5.97 1.16
CA VAL A 212 -38.51 -5.80 2.19
C VAL A 212 -38.71 -4.32 2.51
N GLU A 213 -37.63 -3.54 2.71
CA GLU A 213 -37.77 -2.09 2.92
C GLU A 213 -38.48 -1.40 1.75
N LEU A 214 -38.09 -1.70 0.52
CA LEU A 214 -38.72 -1.11 -0.67
C LEU A 214 -40.21 -1.47 -0.76
N PHE A 215 -40.60 -2.68 -0.37
CA PHE A 215 -41.99 -3.10 -0.29
C PHE A 215 -42.77 -2.28 0.75
N PHE A 216 -42.23 -2.10 1.96
CA PHE A 216 -42.86 -1.25 2.99
C PHE A 216 -43.01 0.20 2.52
N ILE A 217 -41.97 0.76 1.87
CA ILE A 217 -42.00 2.12 1.30
C ILE A 217 -43.09 2.23 0.22
N HIS A 218 -43.18 1.25 -0.68
CA HIS A 218 -44.19 1.22 -1.74
C HIS A 218 -45.62 1.19 -1.16
N HIS A 219 -45.84 0.41 -0.11
CA HIS A 219 -47.12 0.34 0.60
C HIS A 219 -47.35 1.47 1.62
N LYS A 220 -46.46 2.47 1.69
CA LYS A 220 -46.53 3.60 2.65
C LYS A 220 -46.64 3.15 4.12
N GLN A 221 -46.01 2.03 4.44
CA GLN A 221 -45.95 1.49 5.80
C GLN A 221 -44.59 1.80 6.45
N ASP A 222 -44.57 1.86 7.78
CA ASP A 222 -43.33 2.07 8.52
C ASP A 222 -42.46 0.80 8.52
N THR A 223 -41.29 0.88 7.89
CA THR A 223 -40.34 -0.22 7.87
C THR A 223 -39.74 -0.46 9.27
N PRO A 224 -39.68 -1.72 9.76
CA PRO A 224 -39.05 -2.07 11.03
C PRO A 224 -37.57 -1.61 11.10
N SER A 225 -37.14 -1.17 12.29
CA SER A 225 -35.80 -0.61 12.50
C SER A 225 -34.66 -1.60 12.22
N ILE A 226 -34.89 -2.91 12.39
CA ILE A 226 -33.92 -3.96 12.06
C ILE A 226 -33.70 -4.06 10.55
N VAL A 227 -34.76 -3.96 9.75
CA VAL A 227 -34.70 -4.03 8.28
C VAL A 227 -33.95 -2.81 7.74
N LYS A 228 -34.25 -1.61 8.25
CA LYS A 228 -33.56 -0.37 7.85
C LYS A 228 -32.05 -0.42 8.05
N ARG A 229 -31.56 -1.15 9.07
CA ARG A 229 -30.11 -1.29 9.37
C ARG A 229 -29.38 -2.14 8.34
N PHE A 230 -30.01 -3.22 7.88
CA PHE A 230 -29.43 -4.13 6.90
C PHE A 230 -29.80 -3.78 5.45
N SER A 231 -30.67 -2.78 5.25
CA SER A 231 -31.03 -2.31 3.93
C SER A 231 -29.98 -1.40 3.32
N ALA A 232 -29.60 -1.71 2.08
CA ALA A 232 -28.71 -0.90 1.28
C ALA A 232 -29.32 0.48 0.96
N TYR A 233 -30.64 0.58 0.78
CA TYR A 233 -31.31 1.83 0.41
C TYR A 233 -31.15 2.90 1.49
N THR A 234 -31.52 2.59 2.73
CA THR A 234 -31.36 3.51 3.86
C THR A 234 -29.89 3.84 4.14
N ASN A 235 -29.00 2.84 4.11
CA ASN A 235 -27.57 3.07 4.36
C ASN A 235 -26.92 3.93 3.27
N LEU A 236 -27.30 3.76 2.01
CA LEU A 236 -26.83 4.60 0.90
C LEU A 236 -27.28 6.06 1.08
N GLY A 237 -28.53 6.26 1.48
CA GLY A 237 -29.06 7.58 1.85
C GLY A 237 -28.24 8.21 2.99
N HIS A 238 -27.89 7.45 4.02
CA HIS A 238 -27.04 7.94 5.12
C HIS A 238 -25.64 8.37 4.67
N ILE A 239 -25.04 7.68 3.71
CA ILE A 239 -23.71 8.01 3.18
C ILE A 239 -23.77 9.33 2.41
N PHE A 240 -24.70 9.45 1.46
CA PHE A 240 -24.74 10.59 0.53
C PHE A 240 -25.58 11.78 1.02
N ARG A 241 -26.22 11.69 2.19
CA ARG A 241 -26.99 12.80 2.76
C ARG A 241 -26.11 14.01 3.06
N ILE A 242 -26.30 15.10 2.32
CA ILE A 242 -25.61 16.36 2.56
C ILE A 242 -26.46 17.20 3.51
N ASN A 243 -25.91 17.51 4.68
CA ASN A 243 -26.54 18.48 5.59
C ASN A 243 -25.92 19.86 5.34
N PRO A 244 -26.74 20.91 5.11
CA PRO A 244 -26.22 22.25 4.90
C PRO A 244 -25.46 22.74 6.14
N ARG A 245 -24.56 23.70 5.90
CA ARG A 245 -23.75 24.31 6.94
C ARG A 245 -24.64 24.99 7.97
N THR A 246 -24.45 24.71 9.25
CA THR A 246 -25.29 25.33 10.29
C THR A 246 -24.60 26.59 10.82
N GLU A 247 -25.06 27.76 10.39
CA GLU A 247 -24.58 29.05 10.94
C GLU A 247 -25.21 29.30 12.31
N GLY A 248 -24.65 28.70 13.38
CA GLY A 248 -25.25 28.80 14.71
C GLY A 248 -24.40 28.23 15.83
N LYS A 249 -24.77 28.51 17.08
CA LYS A 249 -23.97 28.26 18.30
C LYS A 249 -23.88 26.78 18.72
N ASP A 250 -24.58 25.85 18.06
CA ASP A 250 -24.85 24.54 18.67
C ASP A 250 -24.87 23.31 17.75
N SER A 251 -24.25 23.38 16.56
CA SER A 251 -24.01 22.12 15.82
C SER A 251 -22.80 21.43 16.46
N GLY A 252 -23.03 20.42 17.32
CA GLY A 252 -21.99 19.53 17.85
C GLY A 252 -21.18 18.75 16.79
N VAL A 253 -21.34 19.10 15.51
CA VAL A 253 -20.64 18.60 14.34
C VAL A 253 -19.48 19.55 14.02
N LEU A 254 -18.26 19.02 14.09
CA LEU A 254 -17.04 19.74 13.73
C LEU A 254 -16.92 19.72 12.20
N GLU A 255 -17.60 20.65 11.51
CA GLU A 255 -17.74 20.63 10.04
C GLU A 255 -16.39 20.56 9.31
N CYS A 256 -15.40 21.34 9.73
CA CYS A 256 -14.05 21.34 9.14
C CYS A 256 -13.32 19.99 9.27
N VAL A 257 -13.66 19.17 10.27
CA VAL A 257 -13.09 17.83 10.45
C VAL A 257 -13.53 16.89 9.33
N ASN A 258 -14.70 17.14 8.72
CA ASN A 258 -15.14 16.37 7.56
C ASN A 258 -14.17 16.58 6.38
N GLY A 259 -13.87 17.85 6.05
CA GLY A 259 -12.90 18.19 5.00
C GLY A 259 -11.50 17.66 5.29
N ILE A 260 -11.02 17.79 6.53
CA ILE A 260 -9.70 17.28 6.92
C ILE A 260 -9.61 15.76 6.74
N ARG A 261 -10.63 15.01 7.17
CA ARG A 261 -10.66 13.54 6.98
C ARG A 261 -10.71 13.15 5.50
N ALA A 262 -11.55 13.83 4.73
CA ALA A 262 -11.69 13.56 3.31
C ALA A 262 -10.37 13.78 2.56
N LEU A 263 -9.75 14.95 2.74
CA LEU A 263 -8.45 15.27 2.15
C LEU A 263 -7.34 14.33 2.62
N SER A 264 -7.32 14.00 3.92
CA SER A 264 -6.34 13.04 4.46
C SER A 264 -6.49 11.67 3.82
N MET A 265 -7.72 11.21 3.58
CA MET A 265 -7.95 9.93 2.91
C MET A 265 -7.49 9.95 1.44
N LEU A 266 -7.82 11.01 0.69
CA LEU A 266 -7.33 11.16 -0.69
C LEU A 266 -5.79 11.15 -0.71
N TRP A 267 -5.18 11.86 0.23
CA TRP A 267 -3.73 11.97 0.34
C TRP A 267 -3.06 10.64 0.70
N ILE A 268 -3.68 9.78 1.52
CA ILE A 268 -3.21 8.41 1.81
C ILE A 268 -3.19 7.55 0.53
N ILE A 269 -4.23 7.64 -0.30
CA ILE A 269 -4.28 6.85 -1.55
C ILE A 269 -3.18 7.31 -2.51
N VAL A 270 -3.04 8.63 -2.69
CA VAL A 270 -1.97 9.20 -3.53
C VAL A 270 -0.59 8.73 -3.07
N ASN A 271 -0.34 8.76 -1.76
CA ASN A 271 0.91 8.26 -1.17
C ASN A 271 1.20 6.79 -1.53
N HIS A 272 0.22 5.91 -1.37
CA HIS A 272 0.42 4.49 -1.65
C HIS A 272 0.62 4.20 -3.13
N VAL A 273 0.01 4.98 -4.03
CA VAL A 273 0.28 4.88 -5.47
C VAL A 273 1.71 5.31 -5.79
N HIS A 274 2.19 6.40 -5.20
CA HIS A 274 3.59 6.85 -5.37
C HIS A 274 4.59 5.83 -4.80
N ASP A 275 4.28 5.23 -3.65
CA ASP A 275 5.09 4.20 -3.03
C ASP A 275 5.19 2.95 -3.91
N SER A 276 4.06 2.48 -4.45
CA SER A 276 4.06 1.33 -5.36
C SER A 276 4.70 1.61 -6.72
N ALA A 277 4.67 2.85 -7.21
CA ALA A 277 5.34 3.21 -8.47
C ALA A 277 6.86 2.91 -8.45
N LEU A 278 7.47 2.82 -7.27
CA LEU A 278 8.87 2.41 -7.09
C LEU A 278 9.11 0.92 -7.35
N GLY A 279 8.08 0.08 -7.15
CA GLY A 279 8.15 -1.37 -7.33
C GLY A 279 7.67 -1.85 -8.70
N ILE A 280 6.99 -1.00 -9.48
CA ILE A 280 6.47 -1.39 -10.81
C ILE A 280 7.64 -1.55 -11.81
N PRO A 281 7.63 -2.59 -12.67
CA PRO A 281 8.53 -2.70 -13.80
C PRO A 281 8.41 -1.51 -14.76
N THR A 282 9.46 -0.69 -14.85
CA THR A 282 9.50 0.48 -15.74
C THR A 282 10.73 0.46 -16.62
N PHE A 283 10.59 0.72 -17.92
CA PHE A 283 11.72 0.68 -18.86
C PHE A 283 12.60 1.94 -18.83
N ASN A 284 12.16 3.02 -18.18
CA ASN A 284 12.87 4.29 -18.04
C ASN A 284 13.23 4.58 -16.57
N ILE A 285 13.92 3.63 -15.93
CA ILE A 285 14.33 3.71 -14.51
C ILE A 285 15.01 5.04 -14.13
N PRO A 286 15.93 5.62 -14.94
CA PRO A 286 16.57 6.89 -14.62
C PRO A 286 15.58 8.05 -14.42
N VAL A 287 14.54 8.14 -15.26
CA VAL A 287 13.50 9.19 -15.16
C VAL A 287 12.70 9.04 -13.87
N ARG A 288 12.36 7.80 -13.50
CA ARG A 288 11.72 7.52 -12.21
C ARG A 288 12.62 7.92 -11.04
N HIS A 289 13.92 7.61 -11.12
CA HIS A 289 14.89 7.97 -10.08
C HIS A 289 14.96 9.50 -9.90
N GLU A 290 15.12 10.24 -11.00
CA GLU A 290 15.11 11.71 -11.00
C GLU A 290 13.83 12.28 -10.37
N TYR A 291 12.67 11.72 -10.72
CA TYR A 291 11.40 12.10 -10.10
C TYR A 291 11.40 11.87 -8.58
N THR A 292 11.89 10.72 -8.11
CA THR A 292 11.91 10.40 -6.68
C THR A 292 12.88 11.27 -5.89
N GLU A 293 13.93 11.77 -6.53
CA GLU A 293 14.87 12.72 -5.94
C GLU A 293 14.39 14.17 -5.99
N SER A 294 13.45 14.47 -6.89
CA SER A 294 12.82 15.78 -7.00
C SER A 294 12.02 16.14 -5.73
N TYR A 295 11.85 17.44 -5.50
CA TYR A 295 11.04 17.94 -4.38
C TYR A 295 9.60 17.44 -4.47
N PHE A 296 9.06 17.40 -5.68
CA PHE A 296 7.69 16.97 -5.93
C PHE A 296 7.50 15.48 -5.60
N GLY A 297 8.38 14.61 -6.12
CA GLY A 297 8.30 13.16 -5.85
C GLY A 297 8.50 12.84 -4.36
N ALA A 298 9.51 13.43 -3.72
CA ALA A 298 9.73 13.26 -2.29
C ALA A 298 8.51 13.72 -1.45
N LEU A 299 7.87 14.84 -1.81
CA LEU A 299 6.70 15.36 -1.12
C LEU A 299 5.50 14.41 -1.26
N PHE A 300 5.10 14.04 -2.48
CA PHE A 300 3.93 13.18 -2.67
C PHE A 300 4.13 11.75 -2.14
N HIS A 301 5.35 11.21 -2.23
CA HIS A 301 5.68 9.89 -1.70
C HIS A 301 5.76 9.86 -0.16
N ARG A 302 6.26 10.91 0.50
CA ARG A 302 6.56 10.83 1.95
C ARG A 302 5.67 11.71 2.83
N LEU A 303 5.12 12.81 2.31
CA LEU A 303 4.17 13.64 3.06
C LEU A 303 2.85 12.90 3.31
N GLY A 304 2.54 11.97 2.41
CA GLY A 304 1.54 10.92 2.54
C GLY A 304 1.33 10.29 3.91
N GLY A 305 2.42 9.75 4.45
CA GLY A 305 2.43 9.09 5.76
C GLY A 305 1.98 10.00 6.91
N LYS A 306 2.11 11.33 6.76
CA LYS A 306 1.66 12.31 7.77
C LYS A 306 0.13 12.39 7.88
N ALA A 307 -0.60 11.99 6.84
CA ALA A 307 -2.06 11.96 6.87
C ALA A 307 -2.59 10.93 7.89
N VAL A 308 -1.87 9.83 8.12
CA VAL A 308 -2.22 8.84 9.15
C VAL A 308 -2.09 9.44 10.56
N ASP A 309 -1.08 10.28 10.78
CA ASP A 309 -0.89 11.02 12.04
C ASP A 309 -2.03 12.02 12.30
N ILE A 310 -2.61 12.61 11.24
CA ILE A 310 -3.83 13.42 11.38
C ILE A 310 -4.97 12.57 11.94
N PHE A 311 -5.16 11.35 11.43
CA PHE A 311 -6.19 10.45 11.96
C PHE A 311 -5.93 10.02 13.42
N LEU A 312 -4.67 9.79 13.82
CA LEU A 312 -4.32 9.57 15.24
C LEU A 312 -4.65 10.77 16.12
N MET A 313 -4.27 11.99 15.69
CA MET A 313 -4.59 13.22 16.42
C MET A 313 -6.10 13.45 16.53
N LEU A 314 -6.85 13.25 15.44
CA LEU A 314 -8.31 13.34 15.44
C LEU A 314 -8.95 12.29 16.36
N SER A 315 -8.42 11.07 16.38
CA SER A 315 -8.88 10.01 17.30
C SER A 315 -8.74 10.43 18.75
N GLY A 316 -7.56 10.90 19.17
CA GLY A 316 -7.30 11.42 20.52
C GLY A 316 -8.19 12.60 20.89
N MET A 317 -8.37 13.55 19.97
CA MET A 317 -9.24 14.72 20.15
C MET A 317 -10.70 14.31 20.39
N LEU A 318 -11.25 13.44 19.54
CA LEU A 318 -12.66 13.07 19.58
C LEU A 318 -12.99 12.17 20.78
N VAL A 319 -12.11 11.23 21.14
CA VAL A 319 -12.33 10.40 22.34
C VAL A 319 -12.26 11.24 23.61
N SER A 320 -11.30 12.17 23.70
CA SER A 320 -11.19 13.13 24.80
C SER A 320 -12.47 13.95 24.96
N MET A 321 -12.93 14.60 23.89
CA MET A 321 -14.18 15.39 23.91
C MET A 321 -15.42 14.55 24.28
N LYS A 322 -15.54 13.33 23.74
CA LYS A 322 -16.68 12.44 24.02
C LYS A 322 -16.70 12.03 25.50
N MET A 323 -15.56 11.57 26.03
CA MET A 323 -15.46 11.06 27.39
C MET A 323 -15.61 12.16 28.44
N LEU A 324 -15.00 13.33 28.23
CA LEU A 324 -15.15 14.47 29.13
C LEU A 324 -16.61 14.92 29.24
N ARG A 325 -17.32 14.98 28.10
CA ARG A 325 -18.76 15.31 28.07
C ARG A 325 -19.60 14.28 28.83
N GLU A 326 -19.31 13.00 28.67
CA GLU A 326 -20.06 11.94 29.37
C GLU A 326 -19.78 11.95 30.88
N LEU A 327 -18.52 12.16 31.28
CA LEU A 327 -18.11 12.29 32.68
C LEU A 327 -18.73 13.53 33.35
N GLU A 328 -18.83 14.65 32.65
CA GLU A 328 -19.54 15.82 33.17
C GLU A 328 -21.02 15.57 33.40
N ARG A 329 -21.67 14.87 32.45
CA ARG A 329 -23.11 14.59 32.46
C ARG A 329 -23.50 13.52 33.49
N THR A 330 -22.75 12.44 33.59
CA THR A 330 -23.16 11.24 34.37
C THR A 330 -22.28 10.96 35.58
N LYS A 331 -21.12 11.64 35.70
CA LYS A 331 -20.08 11.38 36.72
C LYS A 331 -19.56 9.94 36.77
N ARG A 332 -19.96 9.09 35.82
CA ARG A 332 -19.60 7.67 35.74
C ARG A 332 -19.16 7.36 34.32
N LEU A 333 -18.23 6.44 34.16
CA LEU A 333 -17.79 5.98 32.85
C LEU A 333 -17.96 4.47 32.78
N ASN A 334 -18.79 4.01 31.84
CA ASN A 334 -18.86 2.59 31.53
C ASN A 334 -17.79 2.25 30.49
N VAL A 335 -16.64 1.81 31.00
CA VAL A 335 -15.46 1.50 30.17
C VAL A 335 -15.73 0.33 29.23
N TRP A 336 -16.45 -0.70 29.70
CA TRP A 336 -16.82 -1.85 28.89
C TRP A 336 -17.71 -1.49 27.73
N GLU A 337 -18.73 -0.67 27.98
CA GLU A 337 -19.60 -0.14 26.93
C GLU A 337 -18.79 0.66 25.92
N LEU A 338 -17.91 1.56 26.38
CA LEU A 338 -17.04 2.36 25.51
C LEU A 338 -16.18 1.51 24.57
N TRP A 339 -15.54 0.44 25.08
CA TRP A 339 -14.73 -0.47 24.25
C TRP A 339 -15.59 -1.30 23.30
N LEU A 340 -16.70 -1.89 23.78
CA LEU A 340 -17.57 -2.71 22.95
C LEU A 340 -18.19 -1.90 21.80
N HIS A 341 -18.62 -0.65 22.06
CA HIS A 341 -19.09 0.28 21.03
C HIS A 341 -18.10 0.41 19.86
N ARG A 342 -16.80 0.44 20.15
CA ARG A 342 -15.78 0.61 19.12
C ARG A 342 -15.46 -0.67 18.37
N ILE A 343 -15.39 -1.79 19.08
CA ILE A 343 -15.16 -3.12 18.48
C ILE A 343 -16.30 -3.46 17.51
N VAL A 344 -17.55 -3.34 17.95
CA VAL A 344 -18.73 -3.62 17.11
C VAL A 344 -18.78 -2.73 15.87
N ARG A 345 -18.26 -1.50 15.96
CA ARG A 345 -18.22 -0.57 14.83
C ARG A 345 -17.11 -0.88 13.81
N LEU A 346 -15.90 -1.22 14.25
CA LEU A 346 -14.74 -1.33 13.36
C LEU A 346 -14.49 -2.77 12.89
N THR A 347 -14.66 -3.73 13.79
CA THR A 347 -14.20 -5.10 13.57
C THR A 347 -14.94 -5.83 12.44
N PRO A 348 -16.25 -5.67 12.18
CA PRO A 348 -16.92 -6.42 11.12
C PRO A 348 -16.36 -6.13 9.71
N ALA A 349 -16.20 -4.85 9.36
CA ALA A 349 -15.61 -4.45 8.08
C ALA A 349 -14.14 -4.88 7.95
N TYR A 350 -13.40 -4.87 9.05
CA TYR A 350 -12.00 -5.30 9.08
C TYR A 350 -11.87 -6.84 8.96
N ALA A 351 -12.72 -7.59 9.65
CA ALA A 351 -12.77 -9.04 9.57
C ALA A 351 -13.13 -9.53 8.16
N ALA A 352 -14.07 -8.85 7.50
CA ALA A 352 -14.40 -9.12 6.10
C ALA A 352 -13.19 -8.91 5.17
N LEU A 353 -12.37 -7.87 5.41
CA LEU A 353 -11.15 -7.61 4.63
C LEU A 353 -10.11 -8.72 4.84
N ILE A 354 -9.92 -9.16 6.09
CA ILE A 354 -8.98 -10.25 6.42
C ILE A 354 -9.44 -11.55 5.75
N LEU A 355 -10.72 -11.89 5.86
CA LEU A 355 -11.29 -13.07 5.19
C LEU A 355 -11.12 -12.98 3.67
N PHE A 356 -11.31 -11.79 3.10
CA PHE A 356 -11.06 -11.55 1.68
C PHE A 356 -9.59 -11.79 1.31
N GLY A 357 -8.67 -11.29 2.14
CA GLY A 357 -7.22 -11.49 2.03
C GLY A 357 -6.81 -12.97 1.97
N ILE A 358 -7.44 -13.80 2.81
CA ILE A 358 -7.15 -15.24 2.90
C ILE A 358 -7.79 -16.00 1.73
N ALA A 359 -9.04 -15.67 1.39
CA ALA A 359 -9.87 -16.51 0.52
C ALA A 359 -9.77 -16.18 -0.98
N PHE A 360 -9.51 -14.93 -1.35
CA PHE A 360 -9.69 -14.46 -2.73
C PHE A 360 -8.45 -13.86 -3.38
N VAL A 361 -7.41 -13.49 -2.63
CA VAL A 361 -6.24 -12.77 -3.19
C VAL A 361 -5.58 -13.53 -4.34
N GLU A 362 -5.40 -14.85 -4.23
CA GLU A 362 -4.84 -15.69 -5.30
C GLU A 362 -5.73 -15.80 -6.55
N LEU A 363 -7.05 -15.58 -6.41
CA LEU A 363 -8.02 -15.72 -7.49
C LEU A 363 -8.23 -14.44 -8.28
N VAL A 364 -7.86 -13.29 -7.70
CA VAL A 364 -8.16 -11.97 -8.27
C VAL A 364 -6.95 -11.40 -9.03
N GLY A 365 -5.75 -11.96 -8.86
CA GLY A 365 -4.54 -11.55 -9.58
C GLY A 365 -4.29 -12.39 -10.84
N GLU A 366 -3.83 -11.75 -11.91
CA GLU A 366 -3.25 -12.40 -13.10
C GLU A 366 -2.03 -11.60 -13.54
N GLY A 367 -1.08 -12.21 -14.25
CA GLY A 367 0.13 -11.53 -14.76
C GLY A 367 1.42 -11.98 -14.07
N VAL A 368 2.55 -11.45 -14.53
CA VAL A 368 3.89 -11.97 -14.21
C VAL A 368 4.24 -11.91 -12.71
N LEU A 369 3.72 -10.91 -12.01
CA LEU A 369 3.98 -10.70 -10.57
C LEU A 369 2.82 -11.17 -9.67
N ALA A 370 1.75 -11.74 -10.24
CA ALA A 370 0.52 -12.04 -9.51
C ALA A 370 0.72 -13.06 -8.38
N LYS A 371 1.38 -14.19 -8.64
CA LYS A 371 1.69 -15.22 -7.63
C LYS A 371 2.55 -14.67 -6.50
N LEU A 372 3.59 -13.89 -6.82
CA LEU A 372 4.47 -13.29 -5.81
C LEU A 372 3.68 -12.37 -4.86
N VAL A 373 2.89 -11.45 -5.42
CA VAL A 373 2.10 -10.50 -4.62
C VAL A 373 0.99 -11.23 -3.84
N ALA A 374 0.37 -12.23 -4.45
CA ALA A 374 -0.72 -12.98 -3.84
C ALA A 374 -0.21 -13.87 -2.69
N ASP A 375 0.88 -14.60 -2.89
CA ASP A 375 1.48 -15.46 -1.87
C ASP A 375 1.95 -14.65 -0.66
N GLU A 376 2.65 -13.54 -0.88
CA GLU A 376 3.11 -12.67 0.22
C GLU A 376 1.94 -12.19 1.09
N LEU A 377 0.86 -11.73 0.45
CA LEU A 377 -0.32 -11.22 1.15
C LEU A 377 -1.14 -12.34 1.80
N GLN A 378 -1.39 -13.44 1.10
CA GLN A 378 -2.19 -14.56 1.59
C GLN A 378 -1.46 -15.26 2.75
N SER A 379 -0.16 -15.51 2.63
CA SER A 379 0.68 -16.11 3.67
C SER A 379 0.71 -15.22 4.92
N ALA A 380 0.92 -13.91 4.75
CA ALA A 380 0.85 -12.95 5.85
C ALA A 380 -0.53 -12.97 6.55
N CYS A 381 -1.62 -12.96 5.79
CA CYS A 381 -2.97 -12.99 6.35
C CYS A 381 -3.32 -14.32 7.04
N THR A 382 -2.98 -15.45 6.44
CA THR A 382 -3.22 -16.79 7.01
C THR A 382 -2.46 -16.99 8.32
N LYS A 383 -1.26 -16.40 8.43
CA LYS A 383 -0.46 -16.45 9.66
C LYS A 383 -0.93 -15.48 10.74
N SER A 384 -1.31 -14.26 10.35
CA SER A 384 -1.49 -13.13 11.29
C SER A 384 -2.94 -12.70 11.54
N TRP A 385 -3.94 -13.33 10.91
CA TRP A 385 -5.37 -12.94 11.02
C TRP A 385 -5.85 -12.73 12.46
N TRP A 386 -5.46 -13.61 13.39
CA TRP A 386 -5.89 -13.52 14.78
C TRP A 386 -5.29 -12.30 15.47
N SER A 387 -4.00 -12.01 15.19
CA SER A 387 -3.31 -10.85 15.74
C SER A 387 -3.81 -9.54 15.14
N ALA A 388 -4.28 -9.59 13.88
CA ALA A 388 -4.95 -8.48 13.21
C ALA A 388 -6.30 -8.19 13.88
N LEU A 389 -7.15 -9.20 14.11
CA LEU A 389 -8.45 -9.04 14.79
C LEU A 389 -8.33 -8.64 16.27
N LEU A 390 -7.26 -9.06 16.95
CA LEU A 390 -6.95 -8.61 18.30
C LEU A 390 -6.27 -7.23 18.34
N TYR A 391 -6.03 -6.60 17.18
CA TYR A 391 -5.38 -5.29 17.07
C TYR A 391 -3.96 -5.25 17.69
N VAL A 392 -3.19 -6.34 17.58
CA VAL A 392 -1.83 -6.47 18.15
C VAL A 392 -0.76 -6.88 17.11
N GLN A 393 -1.13 -7.02 15.83
CA GLN A 393 -0.21 -7.42 14.77
C GLN A 393 1.02 -6.51 14.62
N ASN A 394 0.91 -5.22 14.98
CA ASN A 394 2.03 -4.28 14.94
C ASN A 394 3.16 -4.64 15.92
N TYR A 395 2.87 -5.46 16.93
CA TYR A 395 3.86 -6.05 17.85
C TYR A 395 4.10 -7.54 17.58
N ALA A 396 3.04 -8.33 17.41
CA ALA A 396 3.13 -9.78 17.31
C ALA A 396 3.69 -10.27 15.96
N HIS A 397 3.27 -9.67 14.85
CA HIS A 397 3.58 -10.12 13.50
C HIS A 397 4.02 -8.96 12.59
N HIS A 398 4.91 -8.10 13.09
CA HIS A 398 5.36 -6.92 12.34
C HIS A 398 5.82 -7.23 10.90
N ALA A 399 6.57 -8.32 10.71
CA ALA A 399 7.15 -8.66 9.40
C ALA A 399 6.14 -9.32 8.45
N SER A 400 4.97 -9.73 8.94
CA SER A 400 3.95 -10.48 8.17
C SER A 400 2.56 -10.03 8.60
N MET A 401 2.32 -8.71 8.59
CA MET A 401 1.02 -8.15 8.93
C MET A 401 0.01 -8.43 7.81
N CYS A 402 -1.21 -8.83 8.16
CA CYS A 402 -2.29 -8.96 7.20
C CYS A 402 -2.70 -7.57 6.71
N PHE A 403 -2.31 -7.24 5.48
CA PHE A 403 -2.33 -5.89 4.90
C PHE A 403 -1.50 -4.87 5.70
N PRO A 404 -0.33 -4.46 5.19
CA PRO A 404 0.61 -3.61 5.92
C PRO A 404 -0.01 -2.32 6.47
N HIS A 405 -0.87 -1.62 5.72
CA HIS A 405 -1.45 -0.34 6.14
C HIS A 405 -2.25 -0.43 7.44
N THR A 406 -2.82 -1.60 7.76
CA THR A 406 -3.71 -1.80 8.91
C THR A 406 -2.99 -1.75 10.27
N TRP A 407 -1.66 -1.57 10.30
CA TRP A 407 -0.89 -1.26 11.52
C TRP A 407 -1.49 -0.08 12.31
N TYR A 408 -1.99 0.94 11.60
CA TYR A 408 -2.59 2.13 12.22
C TYR A 408 -3.82 1.79 13.05
N LEU A 409 -4.65 0.84 12.58
CA LEU A 409 -5.83 0.38 13.33
C LEU A 409 -5.43 -0.26 14.66
N SER A 410 -4.31 -0.98 14.68
CA SER A 410 -3.78 -1.58 15.91
C SER A 410 -3.36 -0.50 16.91
N VAL A 411 -2.58 0.48 16.46
CA VAL A 411 -2.15 1.63 17.28
C VAL A 411 -3.36 2.41 17.81
N ASP A 412 -4.31 2.74 16.94
CA ASP A 412 -5.50 3.50 17.29
C ASP A 412 -6.40 2.75 18.30
N MET A 413 -6.55 1.42 18.17
CA MET A 413 -7.31 0.61 19.11
C MET A 413 -6.63 0.51 20.48
N GLN A 414 -5.31 0.27 20.51
CA GLN A 414 -4.54 0.19 21.75
C GLN A 414 -4.59 1.51 22.55
N LEU A 415 -4.43 2.65 21.87
CA LEU A 415 -4.52 3.96 22.51
C LEU A 415 -5.92 4.27 23.03
N TYR A 416 -6.96 3.81 22.33
CA TYR A 416 -8.35 3.94 22.78
C TYR A 416 -8.67 3.07 24.00
N ILE A 417 -8.07 1.88 24.09
CA ILE A 417 -8.17 1.04 25.28
C ILE A 417 -7.56 1.76 26.49
N ILE A 418 -6.43 2.43 26.30
CA ILE A 418 -5.73 3.20 27.36
C ILE A 418 -6.44 4.53 27.68
N ALA A 419 -7.27 5.07 26.78
CA ALA A 419 -7.88 6.39 26.90
C ALA A 419 -8.59 6.68 28.24
N PRO A 420 -9.37 5.76 28.85
CA PRO A 420 -9.96 5.96 30.17
C PRO A 420 -8.94 6.26 31.28
N LEU A 421 -7.77 5.59 31.25
CA LEU A 421 -6.72 5.76 32.25
C LEU A 421 -6.09 7.16 32.20
N LEU A 422 -6.14 7.82 31.03
CA LEU A 422 -5.60 9.17 30.84
C LEU A 422 -6.67 10.25 31.01
N ILE A 423 -7.87 10.03 30.47
CA ILE A 423 -8.93 11.04 30.42
C ILE A 423 -9.68 11.14 31.75
N TYR A 424 -9.83 10.04 32.50
CA TYR A 424 -10.50 10.10 33.81
C TYR A 424 -9.73 10.96 34.83
N PRO A 425 -8.40 10.80 35.02
CA PRO A 425 -7.62 11.72 35.84
C PRO A 425 -7.59 13.14 35.28
N LEU A 426 -7.54 13.31 33.96
CA LEU A 426 -7.62 14.64 33.33
C LEU A 426 -8.93 15.36 33.65
N TRP A 427 -10.06 14.64 33.69
CA TRP A 427 -11.34 15.17 34.14
C TRP A 427 -11.34 15.51 35.63
N ARG A 428 -10.81 14.61 36.48
CA ARG A 428 -10.84 14.74 37.94
C ARG A 428 -9.93 15.87 38.46
N TYR A 429 -8.71 15.97 37.92
CA TYR A 429 -7.67 16.90 38.38
C TYR A 429 -7.50 18.12 37.45
N GLY A 430 -8.17 18.12 36.29
CA GLY A 430 -8.16 19.22 35.34
C GLY A 430 -6.75 19.56 34.84
N ARG A 431 -6.41 20.86 34.85
CA ARG A 431 -5.11 21.37 34.36
C ARG A 431 -3.89 20.80 35.10
N ARG A 432 -4.05 20.32 36.34
CA ARG A 432 -2.94 19.76 37.13
C ARG A 432 -2.40 18.44 36.56
N PHE A 433 -3.19 17.73 35.77
CA PHE A 433 -2.78 16.47 35.14
C PHE A 433 -2.17 16.65 33.74
N VAL A 434 -2.30 17.84 33.14
CA VAL A 434 -1.73 18.14 31.81
C VAL A 434 -0.22 17.88 31.73
N PRO A 435 0.61 18.25 32.73
CA PRO A 435 2.05 17.96 32.70
C PRO A 435 2.38 16.47 32.58
N VAL A 436 1.54 15.58 33.14
CA VAL A 436 1.75 14.12 33.04
C VAL A 436 1.57 13.65 31.60
N ILE A 437 0.53 14.13 30.91
CA ILE A 437 0.30 13.78 29.50
C ILE A 437 1.40 14.36 28.61
N VAL A 438 1.86 15.59 28.89
CA VAL A 438 3.00 16.20 28.19
C VAL A 438 4.26 15.38 28.41
N LEU A 439 4.55 14.96 29.65
CA LEU A 439 5.69 14.09 29.95
C LEU A 439 5.62 12.78 29.18
N LEU A 440 4.46 12.12 29.12
CA LEU A 440 4.28 10.89 28.33
C LEU A 440 4.51 11.12 26.82
N ALA A 441 4.07 12.26 26.29
CA ALA A 441 4.31 12.63 24.90
C ALA A 441 5.80 12.88 24.63
N LEU A 442 6.50 13.56 25.55
CA LEU A 442 7.95 13.77 25.48
C LEU A 442 8.71 12.45 25.59
N LEU A 443 8.33 11.55 26.49
CA LEU A 443 8.94 10.22 26.61
C LEU A 443 8.78 9.40 25.31
N SER A 444 7.61 9.47 24.66
CA SER A 444 7.37 8.86 23.35
C SER A 444 8.32 9.42 22.28
N ILE A 445 8.49 10.75 22.21
CA ILE A 445 9.41 11.42 21.28
C ILE A 445 10.87 11.04 21.58
N SER A 446 11.27 11.11 22.85
CA SER A 446 12.61 10.75 23.32
C SER A 446 12.94 9.28 23.07
N CYS A 447 11.96 8.38 23.18
CA CYS A 447 12.12 6.97 22.85
C CYS A 447 12.46 6.77 21.37
N VAL A 448 11.76 7.45 20.46
CA VAL A 448 12.06 7.40 19.01
C VAL A 448 13.44 7.98 18.72
N PHE A 449 13.77 9.14 19.31
CA PHE A 449 15.08 9.78 19.16
C PHE A 449 16.21 8.85 19.62
N ALA A 450 16.12 8.32 20.84
CA ALA A 450 17.12 7.40 21.40
C ALA A 450 17.25 6.13 20.57
N THR A 451 16.14 5.58 20.08
CA THR A 451 16.16 4.40 19.19
C THR A 451 16.90 4.71 17.89
N PHE A 452 16.70 5.87 17.30
CA PHE A 452 17.43 6.30 16.10
C PHE A 452 18.94 6.40 16.34
N MET A 453 19.32 7.05 17.45
CA MET A 453 20.73 7.25 17.80
C MET A 453 21.45 5.94 18.14
N VAL A 454 20.83 5.06 18.95
CA VAL A 454 21.44 3.81 19.40
C VAL A 454 21.63 2.79 18.28
N ASN A 455 20.70 2.77 17.31
CA ASN A 455 20.77 1.83 16.19
C ASN A 455 21.40 2.44 14.92
N GLU A 456 21.93 3.66 15.03
CA GLU A 456 22.59 4.39 13.94
C GLU A 456 21.73 4.47 12.66
N TYR A 457 20.42 4.63 12.83
CA TYR A 457 19.50 4.68 11.69
C TYR A 457 19.68 5.95 10.88
N ARG A 458 19.54 5.80 9.56
CA ARG A 458 19.59 6.88 8.58
C ARG A 458 18.31 6.89 7.74
N LEU A 459 17.79 8.08 7.44
CA LEU A 459 16.56 8.23 6.64
C LEU A 459 16.82 8.10 5.13
N ASN A 460 18.03 8.45 4.67
CA ASN A 460 18.42 8.33 3.28
C ASN A 460 18.48 6.85 2.86
N ARG A 461 17.89 6.54 1.69
CA ARG A 461 17.82 5.16 1.14
C ARG A 461 19.18 4.55 0.82
N SER A 462 20.15 5.37 0.44
CA SER A 462 21.52 4.99 0.07
C SER A 462 22.46 4.85 1.27
N ALA A 463 22.03 5.26 2.46
CA ALA A 463 22.81 5.13 3.67
C ALA A 463 22.78 3.68 4.21
N PRO A 464 23.78 3.27 5.01
CA PRO A 464 23.75 1.98 5.71
C PRO A 464 22.48 1.83 6.54
N ARG A 465 21.79 0.69 6.41
CA ARG A 465 20.46 0.47 7.01
C ARG A 465 20.48 0.08 8.49
N GLY A 466 21.62 0.18 9.16
CA GLY A 466 21.80 -0.39 10.50
C GLY A 466 21.39 -1.87 10.51
N ASP A 467 20.50 -2.25 11.42
CA ASP A 467 19.92 -3.60 11.51
C ASP A 467 18.74 -3.87 10.54
N GLY A 468 18.35 -2.89 9.71
CA GLY A 468 17.23 -3.01 8.77
C GLY A 468 15.83 -3.02 9.40
N LEU A 469 15.73 -2.86 10.73
CA LEU A 469 14.47 -2.93 11.49
C LEU A 469 13.91 -1.55 11.86
N MET A 470 14.34 -0.48 11.19
CA MET A 470 13.90 0.89 11.50
C MET A 470 12.37 1.02 11.56
N PRO A 471 11.57 0.60 10.54
CA PRO A 471 10.10 0.72 10.63
C PRO A 471 9.51 -0.04 11.82
N ARG A 472 10.10 -1.19 12.18
CA ARG A 472 9.71 -2.02 13.32
C ARG A 472 9.87 -1.31 14.64
N LYS A 473 10.92 -0.49 14.79
CA LYS A 473 11.26 0.14 16.07
C LYS A 473 10.74 1.57 16.19
N THR A 474 10.56 2.30 15.08
CA THR A 474 10.31 3.76 15.11
C THR A 474 9.00 4.19 14.43
N TYR A 475 8.36 3.31 13.65
CA TYR A 475 7.21 3.67 12.82
C TYR A 475 5.91 2.95 13.25
N HIS A 476 5.91 1.62 13.33
CA HIS A 476 4.72 0.80 13.63
C HIS A 476 4.36 0.64 15.12
N PRO A 477 5.31 0.66 16.07
CA PRO A 477 4.97 0.52 17.48
C PRO A 477 4.10 1.67 18.00
N THR A 478 3.15 1.33 18.87
CA THR A 478 2.24 2.30 19.49
C THR A 478 2.98 3.36 20.30
N HIS A 479 3.99 2.97 21.09
CA HIS A 479 4.79 3.93 21.86
C HIS A 479 5.59 4.90 20.98
N ALA A 480 5.92 4.54 19.73
CA ALA A 480 6.62 5.41 18.79
C ALA A 480 5.70 6.43 18.10
N ARG A 481 4.37 6.24 18.21
CA ARG A 481 3.33 7.05 17.57
C ARG A 481 2.42 7.78 18.56
N MET A 482 2.50 7.41 19.83
CA MET A 482 1.59 7.85 20.88
C MET A 482 1.60 9.36 21.11
N SER A 483 2.74 10.05 20.93
CA SER A 483 2.86 11.50 21.14
C SER A 483 1.81 12.32 20.39
N VAL A 484 1.59 12.02 19.10
CA VAL A 484 0.60 12.70 18.25
C VAL A 484 -0.82 12.54 18.79
N TRP A 485 -1.17 11.32 19.22
CA TRP A 485 -2.47 11.03 19.80
C TRP A 485 -2.67 11.71 21.16
N LEU A 486 -1.63 11.75 22.01
CA LEU A 486 -1.65 12.46 23.30
C LEU A 486 -1.84 13.96 23.12
N PHE A 487 -1.18 14.58 22.12
CA PHE A 487 -1.46 15.97 21.77
C PHE A 487 -2.90 16.15 21.28
N GLY A 488 -3.44 15.19 20.53
CA GLY A 488 -4.87 15.12 20.21
C GLY A 488 -5.76 15.11 21.47
N VAL A 489 -5.45 14.31 22.48
CA VAL A 489 -6.19 14.27 23.76
C VAL A 489 -6.18 15.63 24.47
N LEU A 490 -5.01 16.27 24.55
CA LEU A 490 -4.87 17.60 25.14
C LEU A 490 -5.63 18.67 24.35
N PHE A 491 -5.61 18.57 23.03
CA PHE A 491 -6.37 19.45 22.16
C PHE A 491 -7.88 19.26 22.31
N GLY A 492 -8.34 18.01 22.42
CA GLY A 492 -9.73 17.69 22.75
C GLY A 492 -10.16 18.24 24.12
N TYR A 493 -9.28 18.22 25.11
CA TYR A 493 -9.51 18.83 26.42
C TYR A 493 -9.60 20.36 26.33
N LEU A 494 -8.72 21.00 25.54
CA LEU A 494 -8.77 22.43 25.27
C LEU A 494 -10.11 22.81 24.62
N LEU A 495 -10.49 22.13 23.53
CA LEU A 495 -11.74 22.37 22.82
C LEU A 495 -12.97 22.12 23.69
N HIS A 496 -12.93 21.10 24.55
CA HIS A 496 -14.01 20.83 25.50
C HIS A 496 -14.17 21.98 26.51
N ARG A 497 -13.06 22.49 27.05
CA ARG A 497 -13.06 23.63 28.00
C ARG A 497 -13.50 24.95 27.35
N THR A 498 -13.17 25.16 26.08
CA THR A 498 -13.56 26.37 25.34
C THR A 498 -14.84 26.22 24.53
N ARG A 499 -15.56 25.08 24.66
CA ARG A 499 -16.77 24.82 23.86
C ARG A 499 -17.86 25.87 24.06
N ALA A 500 -18.06 26.32 25.30
CA ALA A 500 -19.11 27.29 25.64
C ALA A 500 -18.74 28.73 25.26
N THR A 501 -17.45 29.04 25.14
CA THR A 501 -16.93 30.38 24.88
C THR A 501 -16.14 30.37 23.57
N ARG A 502 -16.70 30.96 22.51
CA ARG A 502 -15.91 31.22 21.30
C ARG A 502 -14.72 32.09 21.67
N VAL A 503 -13.52 31.59 21.44
CA VAL A 503 -12.27 32.31 21.70
C VAL A 503 -12.05 33.25 20.53
N LYS A 504 -12.11 34.56 20.78
CA LYS A 504 -11.77 35.57 19.80
C LYS A 504 -10.29 35.95 19.96
N LEU A 505 -9.47 35.53 19.01
CA LEU A 505 -8.07 35.94 18.93
C LEU A 505 -7.92 37.32 18.28
N SER A 506 -6.90 38.08 18.70
CA SER A 506 -6.50 39.33 18.05
C SER A 506 -5.88 39.06 16.67
N LEU A 507 -5.95 40.03 15.76
CA LEU A 507 -5.36 39.92 14.42
C LEU A 507 -3.87 39.54 14.44
N PRO A 508 -3.02 40.13 15.31
CA PRO A 508 -1.61 39.71 15.41
C PRO A 508 -1.45 38.26 15.86
N ALA A 509 -2.27 37.77 16.79
CA ALA A 509 -2.22 36.38 17.24
C ALA A 509 -2.65 35.40 16.13
N LEU A 510 -3.65 35.77 15.33
CA LEU A 510 -4.05 34.99 14.15
C LEU A 510 -2.92 34.96 13.10
N GLY A 511 -2.34 36.12 12.79
CA GLY A 511 -1.22 36.24 11.86
C GLY A 511 -0.01 35.41 12.30
N LEU A 512 0.33 35.46 13.59
CA LEU A 512 1.41 34.66 14.18
C LEU A 512 1.12 33.16 14.07
N GLY A 513 -0.09 32.71 14.39
CA GLY A 513 -0.42 31.28 14.29
C GLY A 513 -0.42 30.76 12.86
N TRP A 514 -0.88 31.55 11.88
CA TRP A 514 -0.75 31.21 10.45
C TRP A 514 0.71 31.19 9.99
N LEU A 515 1.52 32.14 10.45
CA LEU A 515 2.96 32.16 10.15
C LEU A 515 3.66 30.92 10.72
N ILE A 516 3.41 30.58 11.98
CA ILE A 516 3.97 29.36 12.62
C ILE A 516 3.54 28.11 11.86
N THR A 517 2.25 28.03 11.47
CA THR A 517 1.73 26.92 10.66
C THR A 517 2.47 26.81 9.33
N ALA A 518 2.63 27.91 8.60
CA ALA A 518 3.36 27.93 7.33
C ALA A 518 4.83 27.52 7.51
N VAL A 519 5.52 28.05 8.54
CA VAL A 519 6.90 27.70 8.87
C VAL A 519 7.03 26.20 9.17
N ILE A 520 6.12 25.62 9.96
CA ILE A 520 6.11 24.18 10.24
C ILE A 520 5.95 23.36 8.96
N LEU A 521 4.99 23.71 8.10
CA LEU A 521 4.73 22.98 6.86
C LEU A 521 5.94 23.04 5.92
N VAL A 522 6.51 24.23 5.73
CA VAL A 522 7.69 24.45 4.87
C VAL A 522 8.93 23.77 5.45
N ALA A 523 9.23 23.96 6.74
CA ALA A 523 10.40 23.37 7.38
C ALA A 523 10.33 21.84 7.36
N THR A 524 9.20 21.25 7.77
CA THR A 524 9.06 19.79 7.77
C THR A 524 9.03 19.18 6.37
N GLY A 525 8.60 19.91 5.34
CA GLY A 525 8.65 19.49 3.93
C GLY A 525 10.05 19.65 3.32
N TYR A 526 10.73 20.77 3.58
CA TYR A 526 12.10 21.00 3.13
C TYR A 526 13.08 20.00 3.74
N SER A 527 13.04 19.81 5.07
CA SER A 527 13.87 18.82 5.75
C SER A 527 13.59 17.40 5.26
N LEU A 528 12.35 17.06 4.93
CA LEU A 528 12.01 15.74 4.37
C LEU A 528 12.86 15.44 3.13
N LYS A 529 12.88 16.37 2.16
CA LYS A 529 13.64 16.19 0.93
C LYS A 529 15.13 16.09 1.22
N GLN A 530 15.68 16.99 2.04
CA GLN A 530 17.11 16.99 2.33
C GLN A 530 17.59 15.72 3.04
N LEU A 531 16.82 15.19 3.99
CA LEU A 531 17.22 14.02 4.77
C LEU A 531 17.04 12.70 3.99
N TYR A 532 16.04 12.61 3.11
CA TYR A 532 15.77 11.38 2.36
C TYR A 532 16.58 11.27 1.05
N THR A 533 16.86 12.39 0.38
CA THR A 533 17.51 12.39 -0.95
C THR A 533 18.82 13.18 -0.99
N GLY A 534 19.11 14.01 0.02
CA GLY A 534 20.38 14.74 0.11
C GLY A 534 21.54 13.85 0.54
N ASP A 535 22.77 14.32 0.32
CA ASP A 535 23.99 13.60 0.67
C ASP A 535 24.08 13.28 2.18
N TYR A 536 23.84 12.01 2.52
CA TYR A 536 23.79 11.56 3.91
C TYR A 536 25.15 11.65 4.62
N THR A 537 26.26 11.73 3.87
CA THR A 537 27.61 11.85 4.45
C THR A 537 27.87 13.22 5.05
N ARG A 538 27.16 14.25 4.58
CA ARG A 538 27.25 15.63 5.10
C ARG A 538 26.25 15.92 6.21
N ILE A 539 25.22 15.08 6.31
CA ILE A 539 24.15 15.24 7.29
C ILE A 539 24.49 14.35 8.48
N GLU A 540 24.62 14.96 9.66
CA GLU A 540 24.85 14.21 10.89
C GLU A 540 23.63 13.33 11.25
N PRO A 541 23.84 12.10 11.77
CA PRO A 541 22.74 11.20 12.17
C PRO A 541 21.74 11.83 13.16
N ILE A 542 22.19 12.79 13.97
CA ILE A 542 21.34 13.50 14.92
C ILE A 542 20.21 14.28 14.24
N ALA A 543 20.44 14.78 13.02
CA ALA A 543 19.41 15.47 12.24
C ALA A 543 18.29 14.52 11.81
N ASP A 544 18.65 13.29 11.41
CA ASP A 544 17.68 12.23 11.08
C ASP A 544 16.84 11.86 12.33
N ALA A 545 17.51 11.71 13.49
CA ALA A 545 16.86 11.39 14.76
C ALA A 545 15.88 12.48 15.22
N PHE A 546 16.27 13.76 15.12
CA PHE A 546 15.38 14.88 15.43
C PHE A 546 14.19 14.96 14.48
N TYR A 547 14.44 14.78 13.18
CA TYR A 547 13.37 14.81 12.19
C TYR A 547 12.36 13.70 12.47
N GLU A 548 12.81 12.45 12.59
CA GLU A 548 11.91 11.32 12.75
C GLU A 548 11.06 11.41 14.02
N SER A 549 11.65 11.91 15.11
CA SER A 549 10.97 12.06 16.40
C SER A 549 9.99 13.25 16.47
N LEU A 550 10.23 14.35 15.75
CA LEU A 550 9.45 15.60 15.89
C LEU A 550 8.47 15.88 14.75
N HIS A 551 8.77 15.46 13.51
CA HIS A 551 8.01 15.92 12.33
C HIS A 551 6.50 15.61 12.42
N ARG A 552 6.15 14.46 13.00
CA ARG A 552 4.77 13.99 13.17
C ARG A 552 3.97 14.91 14.09
N SER A 553 4.57 15.27 15.23
CA SER A 553 3.96 16.16 16.23
C SER A 553 3.81 17.58 15.69
N PHE A 554 4.83 18.11 15.02
CA PHE A 554 4.75 19.43 14.40
C PHE A 554 3.68 19.50 13.32
N TRP A 555 3.60 18.49 12.44
CA TRP A 555 2.53 18.40 11.46
C TRP A 555 1.14 18.39 12.12
N ALA A 556 0.98 17.64 13.21
CA ALA A 556 -0.26 17.63 13.97
C ALA A 556 -0.59 19.02 14.57
N PHE A 557 0.39 19.78 15.06
CA PHE A 557 0.17 21.14 15.57
C PHE A 557 -0.33 22.10 14.50
N ALA A 558 0.22 22.03 13.29
CA ALA A 558 -0.26 22.80 12.14
C ALA A 558 -1.75 22.51 11.86
N VAL A 559 -2.15 21.23 11.88
CA VAL A 559 -3.56 20.84 11.66
C VAL A 559 -4.45 21.21 12.86
N MET A 560 -3.96 21.08 14.09
CA MET A 560 -4.69 21.51 15.29
C MET A 560 -4.98 23.02 15.27
N TRP A 561 -4.02 23.84 14.81
CA TRP A 561 -4.24 25.28 14.62
C TRP A 561 -5.37 25.53 13.61
N VAL A 562 -5.33 24.88 12.45
CA VAL A 562 -6.38 24.99 11.42
C VAL A 562 -7.75 24.61 11.98
N ILE A 563 -7.84 23.49 12.71
CA ILE A 563 -9.08 23.06 13.37
C ILE A 563 -9.55 24.14 14.37
N PHE A 564 -8.65 24.65 15.21
CA PHE A 564 -8.97 25.62 16.24
C PHE A 564 -9.56 26.91 15.66
N VAL A 565 -8.95 27.49 14.63
CA VAL A 565 -9.45 28.72 14.01
C VAL A 565 -10.75 28.49 13.23
N CYS A 566 -10.95 27.32 12.62
CA CYS A 566 -12.20 26.98 11.94
C CYS A 566 -13.36 26.86 12.95
N ILE A 567 -13.17 26.14 14.05
CA ILE A 567 -14.20 25.98 15.10
C ILE A 567 -14.61 27.34 15.70
N ASN A 568 -13.65 28.25 15.87
CA ASN A 568 -13.91 29.60 16.38
C ASN A 568 -14.42 30.59 15.31
N GLN A 569 -14.66 30.13 14.07
CA GLN A 569 -15.10 30.95 12.93
C GLN A 569 -14.12 32.08 12.56
N GLN A 570 -12.82 31.85 12.77
CA GLN A 570 -11.73 32.77 12.43
C GLN A 570 -10.83 32.23 11.30
N GLY A 571 -11.20 31.11 10.67
CA GLY A 571 -10.43 30.47 9.60
C GLY A 571 -10.62 31.03 8.20
N GLY A 572 -11.56 31.96 7.99
CA GLY A 572 -11.77 32.63 6.71
C GLY A 572 -12.07 31.66 5.55
N ILE A 573 -11.24 31.72 4.50
CA ILE A 573 -11.39 30.85 3.31
C ILE A 573 -11.18 29.37 3.67
N VAL A 574 -10.22 29.07 4.55
CA VAL A 574 -9.91 27.69 4.96
C VAL A 574 -11.11 27.05 5.64
N ASP A 575 -11.79 27.80 6.49
CA ASP A 575 -13.02 27.35 7.15
C ASP A 575 -14.17 27.10 6.17
N ARG A 576 -14.37 27.98 5.17
CA ARG A 576 -15.38 27.77 4.12
C ARG A 576 -15.07 26.55 3.26
N PHE A 577 -13.81 26.35 2.91
CA PHE A 577 -13.38 25.21 2.10
C PHE A 577 -13.50 23.89 2.86
N LEU A 578 -12.90 23.78 4.05
CA LEU A 578 -12.91 22.55 4.85
C LEU A 578 -14.28 22.24 5.46
N GLY A 579 -15.06 23.27 5.77
CA GLY A 579 -16.44 23.17 6.27
C GLY A 579 -17.46 22.91 5.16
N SER A 580 -17.05 22.83 3.89
CA SER A 580 -17.96 22.57 2.78
C SER A 580 -18.71 21.24 2.98
N PRO A 581 -20.04 21.22 2.78
CA PRO A 581 -20.83 20.02 3.01
C PRO A 581 -20.57 18.93 1.95
N LEU A 582 -19.88 19.27 0.84
CA LEU A 582 -19.40 18.33 -0.18
C LEU A 582 -18.41 17.30 0.37
N TRP A 583 -17.71 17.61 1.47
CA TRP A 583 -16.80 16.65 2.10
C TRP A 583 -17.50 15.56 2.91
N GLN A 584 -18.78 15.72 3.23
CA GLN A 584 -19.48 14.80 4.15
C GLN A 584 -19.53 13.35 3.64
N PRO A 585 -19.88 13.06 2.36
CA PRO A 585 -19.92 11.69 1.88
C PRO A 585 -18.56 11.01 1.94
N LEU A 586 -17.52 11.69 1.45
CA LEU A 586 -16.16 11.18 1.45
C LEU A 586 -15.60 10.99 2.87
N SER A 587 -15.96 11.88 3.80
CA SER A 587 -15.60 11.76 5.21
C SER A 587 -16.27 10.56 5.89
N ARG A 588 -17.51 10.22 5.53
CA ARG A 588 -18.21 9.02 6.04
C ARG A 588 -17.62 7.73 5.47
N LEU A 589 -17.21 7.77 4.20
CA LEU A 589 -16.59 6.63 3.51
C LEU A 589 -15.12 6.41 3.88
N SER A 590 -14.47 7.35 4.57
CA SER A 590 -13.01 7.33 4.74
C SER A 590 -12.49 6.04 5.39
N TYR A 591 -13.23 5.46 6.34
CA TYR A 591 -12.82 4.20 6.98
C TYR A 591 -12.90 3.01 6.02
N SER A 592 -14.04 2.86 5.33
CA SER A 592 -14.22 1.77 4.37
C SER A 592 -13.27 1.90 3.17
N MET A 593 -13.05 3.10 2.64
CA MET A 593 -12.01 3.36 1.62
C MET A 593 -10.61 3.00 2.11
N TYR A 594 -10.27 3.39 3.35
CA TYR A 594 -9.00 3.06 3.96
C TYR A 594 -8.77 1.55 4.08
N LEU A 595 -9.80 0.77 4.39
CA LEU A 595 -9.67 -0.68 4.45
C LEU A 595 -9.33 -1.28 3.08
N VAL A 596 -10.10 -0.94 2.05
CA VAL A 596 -10.09 -1.65 0.76
C VAL A 596 -9.00 -1.18 -0.22
N HIS A 597 -8.51 0.06 -0.11
CA HIS A 597 -7.68 0.66 -1.19
C HIS A 597 -6.41 -0.12 -1.52
N ILE A 598 -5.70 -0.71 -0.54
CA ILE A 598 -4.49 -1.52 -0.81
C ILE A 598 -4.85 -2.83 -1.51
N ALA A 599 -5.97 -3.47 -1.16
CA ALA A 599 -6.42 -4.67 -1.86
C ALA A 599 -6.76 -4.36 -3.32
N ILE A 600 -7.47 -3.25 -3.56
CA ILE A 600 -7.80 -2.77 -4.92
C ILE A 600 -6.52 -2.44 -5.69
N GLN A 601 -5.56 -1.79 -5.03
CA GLN A 601 -4.28 -1.45 -5.63
C GLN A 601 -3.49 -2.71 -6.02
N ALA A 602 -3.40 -3.72 -5.14
CA ALA A 602 -2.73 -4.98 -5.44
C ALA A 602 -3.38 -5.70 -6.64
N VAL A 603 -4.71 -5.76 -6.70
CA VAL A 603 -5.44 -6.34 -7.83
C VAL A 603 -5.21 -5.55 -9.12
N THR A 604 -5.27 -4.22 -9.06
CA THR A 604 -5.07 -3.35 -10.23
C THR A 604 -3.65 -3.51 -10.78
N LEU A 605 -2.65 -3.55 -9.89
CA LEU A 605 -1.26 -3.72 -10.27
C LEU A 605 -0.99 -5.08 -10.90
N THR A 606 -1.44 -6.16 -10.25
CA THR A 606 -1.22 -7.51 -10.79
C THR A 606 -1.84 -7.65 -12.18
N LYS A 607 -3.14 -7.32 -12.33
CA LYS A 607 -3.83 -7.43 -13.62
C LYS A 607 -3.28 -6.53 -14.73
N ALA A 608 -2.74 -5.36 -14.39
CA ALA A 608 -2.22 -4.42 -15.39
C ALA A 608 -0.79 -4.76 -15.87
N ILE A 609 0.03 -5.39 -15.02
CA ILE A 609 1.44 -5.63 -15.34
C ILE A 609 1.61 -6.93 -16.13
N ARG A 610 1.45 -6.81 -17.46
CA ARG A 610 1.83 -7.85 -18.44
C ARG A 610 3.11 -7.49 -19.21
N PHE A 611 3.42 -6.19 -19.27
CA PHE A 611 4.60 -5.61 -19.90
C PHE A 611 5.17 -4.48 -19.01
N PRO A 612 6.47 -4.14 -19.13
CA PRO A 612 7.01 -2.97 -18.45
C PRO A 612 6.32 -1.70 -18.95
N VAL A 613 5.96 -0.81 -18.02
CA VAL A 613 5.28 0.45 -18.34
C VAL A 613 6.25 1.61 -18.36
N GLU A 614 5.91 2.67 -19.09
CA GLU A 614 6.67 3.91 -19.00
C GLU A 614 6.33 4.65 -17.71
N PHE A 615 7.35 5.00 -16.94
CA PHE A 615 7.19 5.90 -15.83
C PHE A 615 6.93 7.32 -16.35
N THR A 616 5.76 7.86 -16.02
CA THR A 616 5.46 9.28 -16.19
C THR A 616 4.68 9.78 -14.97
N VAL A 617 4.90 11.04 -14.61
CA VAL A 617 4.15 11.69 -13.51
C VAL A 617 2.66 11.68 -13.80
N VAL A 618 2.29 11.84 -15.07
CA VAL A 618 0.90 11.79 -15.55
C VAL A 618 0.25 10.44 -15.26
N ASN A 619 0.94 9.33 -15.54
CA ASN A 619 0.44 7.97 -15.24
C ASN A 619 0.24 7.75 -13.74
N VAL A 620 1.15 8.28 -12.91
CA VAL A 620 1.02 8.19 -11.44
C VAL A 620 -0.24 8.92 -10.96
N PHE A 621 -0.54 10.11 -11.50
CA PHE A 621 -1.78 10.83 -11.15
C PHE A 621 -3.04 10.18 -11.70
N TYR A 622 -3.03 9.70 -12.96
CA TYR A 622 -4.18 8.96 -13.50
C TYR A 622 -4.48 7.72 -12.67
N THR A 623 -3.44 6.97 -12.27
CA THR A 623 -3.59 5.82 -11.37
C THR A 623 -4.12 6.25 -10.01
N SER A 624 -3.64 7.37 -9.45
CA SER A 624 -4.13 7.91 -8.18
C SER A 624 -5.61 8.28 -8.22
N PHE A 625 -6.05 9.02 -9.23
CA PHE A 625 -7.46 9.41 -9.38
C PHE A 625 -8.36 8.20 -9.69
N GLY A 626 -7.89 7.27 -10.53
CA GLY A 626 -8.57 6.01 -10.80
C GLY A 626 -8.77 5.20 -9.52
N LEU A 627 -7.71 5.03 -8.71
CA LEU A 627 -7.77 4.29 -7.46
C LEU A 627 -8.66 4.99 -6.42
N ILE A 628 -8.67 6.33 -6.36
CA ILE A 628 -9.61 7.10 -5.53
C ILE A 628 -11.05 6.79 -5.95
N GLY A 629 -11.36 6.86 -7.25
CA GLY A 629 -12.71 6.61 -7.77
C GLY A 629 -13.19 5.19 -7.48
N ILE A 630 -12.36 4.18 -7.80
CA ILE A 630 -12.68 2.77 -7.53
C ILE A 630 -12.80 2.52 -6.02
N SER A 631 -11.90 3.08 -5.20
CA SER A 631 -11.97 2.95 -3.74
C SER A 631 -13.23 3.59 -3.17
N ALA A 632 -13.72 4.69 -3.74
CA ALA A 632 -14.99 5.30 -3.32
C ALA A 632 -16.20 4.40 -3.64
N VAL A 633 -16.21 3.78 -4.83
CA VAL A 633 -17.28 2.85 -5.24
C VAL A 633 -17.25 1.58 -4.39
N VAL A 634 -16.11 0.88 -4.35
CA VAL A 634 -15.96 -0.36 -3.58
C VAL A 634 -16.10 -0.07 -2.08
N GLY A 635 -15.55 1.04 -1.60
CA GLY A 635 -15.71 1.50 -0.22
C GLY A 635 -17.16 1.79 0.14
N THR A 636 -17.99 2.27 -0.79
CA THR A 636 -19.44 2.42 -0.57
C THR A 636 -20.09 1.06 -0.37
N VAL A 637 -19.82 0.09 -1.24
CA VAL A 637 -20.32 -1.29 -1.12
C VAL A 637 -19.86 -1.92 0.19
N TRP A 638 -18.59 -1.75 0.55
CA TRP A 638 -18.04 -2.26 1.80
C TRP A 638 -18.69 -1.64 3.03
N CYS A 639 -18.96 -0.33 2.97
CA CYS A 639 -19.56 0.43 4.07
C CYS A 639 -21.01 0.02 4.33
N ILE A 640 -21.82 -0.11 3.27
CA ILE A 640 -23.22 -0.56 3.40
C ILE A 640 -23.32 -2.02 3.85
N ALA A 641 -22.34 -2.85 3.49
CA ALA A 641 -22.35 -4.28 3.82
C ALA A 641 -21.82 -4.55 5.22
N PHE A 642 -20.72 -3.91 5.65
CA PHE A 642 -20.00 -4.32 6.85
C PHE A 642 -19.76 -3.22 7.89
N GLU A 643 -20.01 -1.95 7.60
CA GLU A 643 -19.84 -0.86 8.58
C GLU A 643 -21.18 -0.42 9.19
N TYR A 644 -22.11 0.05 8.36
CA TYR A 644 -23.39 0.60 8.82
C TYR A 644 -24.33 -0.43 9.48
N PRO A 645 -24.47 -1.68 9.01
CA PRO A 645 -25.41 -2.63 9.62
C PRO A 645 -25.10 -2.94 11.10
N PHE A 646 -23.82 -2.89 11.46
CA PHE A 646 -23.36 -3.16 12.82
C PHE A 646 -23.36 -1.90 13.71
N PHE A 647 -23.56 -0.71 13.12
CA PHE A 647 -23.59 0.53 13.87
C PHE A 647 -24.75 0.58 14.88
N GLY A 648 -24.45 0.81 16.15
CA GLY A 648 -25.49 0.95 17.18
C GLY A 648 -26.13 -0.37 17.63
N LEU A 649 -25.55 -1.52 17.27
CA LEU A 649 -26.05 -2.85 17.63
C LEU A 649 -25.76 -3.17 19.10
N GLU A 650 -24.70 -2.61 19.65
CA GLU A 650 -24.31 -2.74 21.05
C GLU A 650 -25.34 -2.16 22.04
N ARG A 651 -26.20 -1.22 21.59
CA ARG A 651 -27.29 -0.67 22.43
C ARG A 651 -28.32 -1.72 22.80
N TYR A 652 -28.43 -2.81 22.01
CA TYR A 652 -29.29 -3.94 22.35
C TYR A 652 -28.63 -4.86 23.38
N VAL A 653 -27.30 -4.97 23.35
CA VAL A 653 -26.51 -5.72 24.34
C VAL A 653 -26.56 -5.02 25.70
N PHE A 654 -26.38 -3.70 25.72
CA PHE A 654 -26.45 -2.90 26.94
C PHE A 654 -27.82 -2.30 27.21
N ARG A 655 -28.89 -2.87 26.66
CA ARG A 655 -30.24 -2.38 26.88
C ARG A 655 -30.57 -2.49 28.36
N ARG A 656 -30.27 -1.44 29.14
CA ARG A 656 -30.92 -1.18 30.42
C ARG A 656 -32.40 -1.17 30.08
N LYS A 657 -33.15 -2.15 30.61
CA LYS A 657 -34.60 -1.96 30.81
C LYS A 657 -34.74 -0.58 31.46
N ARG A 658 -35.17 0.42 30.70
CA ARG A 658 -35.85 1.56 31.30
C ARG A 658 -37.15 0.96 31.81
N ALA A 659 -37.15 0.60 33.09
CA ALA A 659 -38.38 0.32 33.81
C ALA A 659 -39.05 1.68 34.02
N SER A 660 -39.92 2.07 33.09
CA SER A 660 -41.04 3.01 33.21
C SER A 660 -41.40 3.50 31.79
N ASP A 661 -42.21 2.72 31.09
CA ASP A 661 -43.31 3.21 30.27
C ASP A 661 -44.53 2.36 30.65
#